data_AF-A0A258LCB8-F1
#
_entry.id   AF-A0A258LCB8-F1
#
_cell.length_a   1.000
_cell.length_b   1.000
_cell.length_c   1.000
_cell.angle_alpha   90.00
_cell.angle_beta   90.00
_cell.angle_gamma   90.00
#
_symmetry.space_group_name_H-M   'P 1'
#
loop_
_entity.id
_entity.type
_entity.pdbx_description
1 polymer ?
#
loop_
_entity_poly.entity_id
_entity_poly.type
_entity_poly.pdbx_seq_one_letter_code
_entity_poly.pdbx_strand_id
1 'polypeptide(L)'
;MTNRIDIIAPATISLLGSVVVAPLSLPLSVVDPSGGVISVTIIAGNAGSWLTASSAGGATVSSAGSTLSISGGLAQVNAALASLQDSGTGLDTLHVIASDPALLSAVSDIAVFGVPAAGAAFVAPPTRLSLASYLVSPISGLVLANPAATALAAAGQGTSQFMAITLSAASGILLLPGLTALGGISASGVGTGQIILNFTADQLAAVNALLAGLQWAGPLGLSGLAYAARDVAGPLGSAVTSGNITLDIIGAQGPATTISNGVDKVILGVTTLGVGGTLVVSQNVSDIGGIDGAGAVMINPEATLQVPYNQLSLGGTSYDFGQLGAGALSEAGTLMIAQGASVTGLVSLGGGALLDFTGTLQAGASITTNYRPALTLAAGAVLTGSGDVQAGNFSEAGLISGTGEILVGGGDTIVIAAGEITGTTLDVAAGGVLALGPIDPLYGVFSATPLTVDSSVVLNFLNDSGAATFSGGYADTLAQTGGVIVITSPAVFSGTIMNFAPGDRLIFPGLSGLTLLNVTATHFVVAGTDALGVTQSFTINASYPLGTLPFVGMDAQGDGEVSLRDANARIFINGLSASSAVLIAQPGVAQPVPGFDVLLRSWSGQPISLTLAVSHGVLAEAGGTAVAQMTLVAASPTALNADLAALIYTANTGVVADTLTISSNSALLPGLSISVPVVMNNAGGTVTGYFGDAGQISLFTDNIMTPTQGQAAPGEVVVTGA
;
A
#
# COMPACT_ATOMS: atom_id res chain seq x y z
N MET A 1 -57.31 -17.41 -60.27
CA MET A 1 -55.89 -17.52 -59.91
C MET A 1 -55.15 -17.68 -61.22
N THR A 2 -54.31 -16.72 -61.57
CA THR A 2 -53.48 -16.78 -62.79
C THR A 2 -52.40 -17.82 -62.58
N ASN A 3 -52.35 -18.84 -63.45
CA ASN A 3 -51.25 -19.82 -63.47
C ASN A 3 -49.98 -19.07 -63.88
N ARG A 4 -49.14 -18.71 -62.92
CA ARG A 4 -47.88 -18.01 -63.13
C ARG A 4 -46.83 -18.61 -62.19
N ILE A 5 -45.63 -18.85 -62.73
CA ILE A 5 -44.44 -19.14 -61.96
C ILE A 5 -43.79 -17.82 -61.51
N ASP A 6 -43.33 -17.74 -60.27
CA ASP A 6 -42.73 -16.55 -59.69
C ASP A 6 -41.37 -16.86 -59.06
N ILE A 7 -40.43 -15.93 -59.22
CA ILE A 7 -39.14 -15.94 -58.51
C ILE A 7 -39.22 -14.89 -57.41
N ILE A 8 -39.00 -15.32 -56.17
CA ILE A 8 -38.79 -14.45 -55.02
C ILE A 8 -37.27 -14.35 -54.86
N ALA A 9 -36.72 -13.16 -55.12
CA ALA A 9 -35.30 -12.89 -55.05
C ALA A 9 -35.02 -11.48 -54.49
N PRO A 10 -33.87 -11.27 -53.82
CA PRO A 10 -33.40 -9.93 -53.49
C PRO A 10 -32.94 -9.19 -54.75
N ALA A 11 -32.96 -7.85 -54.71
CA ALA A 11 -32.41 -7.04 -55.81
C ALA A 11 -30.87 -7.09 -55.87
N THR A 12 -30.22 -7.34 -54.73
CA THR A 12 -28.76 -7.36 -54.59
C THR A 12 -28.28 -8.43 -53.62
N ILE A 13 -27.07 -8.94 -53.87
CA ILE A 13 -26.33 -9.91 -53.05
C ILE A 13 -24.90 -9.37 -52.87
N SER A 14 -24.28 -9.59 -51.71
CA SER A 14 -22.87 -9.24 -51.48
C SER A 14 -22.04 -10.49 -51.16
N LEU A 15 -20.92 -10.67 -51.86
CA LEU A 15 -19.96 -11.75 -51.62
C LEU A 15 -18.79 -11.23 -50.76
N LEU A 16 -18.57 -11.88 -49.62
CA LEU A 16 -17.58 -11.49 -48.62
C LEU A 16 -16.20 -12.10 -48.91
N GLY A 17 -15.32 -11.32 -49.54
CA GLY A 17 -13.90 -11.67 -49.75
C GLY A 17 -13.67 -12.89 -50.64
N SER A 18 -12.43 -13.40 -50.62
CA SER A 18 -11.99 -14.56 -51.42
C SER A 18 -12.33 -15.93 -50.78
N VAL A 19 -13.20 -15.95 -49.76
CA VAL A 19 -13.55 -17.20 -49.08
C VAL A 19 -14.72 -17.86 -49.81
N VAL A 20 -14.34 -18.93 -50.50
CA VAL A 20 -15.17 -19.99 -51.05
C VAL A 20 -16.28 -20.38 -50.07
N VAL A 21 -17.53 -20.32 -50.56
CA VAL A 21 -18.70 -21.08 -50.07
C VAL A 21 -19.30 -20.59 -48.74
N ALA A 22 -20.12 -19.54 -48.82
CA ALA A 22 -21.21 -19.32 -47.86
C ALA A 22 -22.55 -19.38 -48.62
N PRO A 23 -23.59 -20.05 -48.09
CA PRO A 23 -24.93 -19.95 -48.66
C PRO A 23 -25.36 -18.48 -48.67
N LEU A 24 -25.91 -18.04 -49.78
CA LEU A 24 -26.53 -16.72 -49.88
C LEU A 24 -27.55 -16.59 -48.76
N SER A 25 -27.32 -15.72 -47.77
CA SER A 25 -28.16 -15.59 -46.58
C SER A 25 -29.45 -14.83 -46.88
N LEU A 26 -30.19 -15.23 -47.93
CA LEU A 26 -31.34 -14.52 -48.48
C LEU A 26 -32.35 -15.50 -49.10
N PRO A 27 -33.66 -15.17 -49.14
CA PRO A 27 -34.70 -16.06 -49.64
C PRO A 27 -34.75 -16.04 -51.17
N LEU A 28 -33.88 -16.81 -51.84
CA LEU A 28 -34.06 -17.17 -53.25
C LEU A 28 -34.99 -18.39 -53.32
N SER A 29 -36.17 -18.21 -53.88
CA SER A 29 -37.12 -19.32 -54.03
C SER A 29 -38.02 -19.13 -55.26
N VAL A 30 -38.59 -20.23 -55.72
CA VAL A 30 -39.59 -20.26 -56.77
C VAL A 30 -40.93 -20.62 -56.17
N VAL A 31 -42.00 -20.05 -56.71
CA VAL A 31 -43.38 -20.42 -56.42
C VAL A 31 -44.02 -20.85 -57.73
N ASP A 32 -44.56 -22.07 -57.78
CA ASP A 32 -45.23 -22.62 -58.95
C ASP A 32 -46.52 -23.37 -58.54
N PRO A 33 -47.70 -22.90 -58.98
CA PRO A 33 -48.97 -23.56 -58.71
C PRO A 33 -49.30 -24.71 -59.68
N SER A 34 -48.56 -24.91 -60.78
CA SER A 34 -48.93 -25.82 -61.87
C SER A 34 -48.68 -27.30 -61.57
N GLY A 35 -47.72 -27.60 -60.69
CA GLY A 35 -47.34 -28.95 -60.26
C GLY A 35 -46.58 -29.71 -61.36
N GLY A 36 -45.33 -30.10 -61.08
CA GLY A 36 -44.49 -30.80 -62.06
C GLY A 36 -43.01 -30.63 -61.77
N VAL A 37 -42.17 -30.98 -62.75
CA VAL A 37 -40.71 -30.76 -62.69
C VAL A 37 -40.41 -29.33 -63.11
N ILE A 38 -39.98 -28.51 -62.15
CA ILE A 38 -39.52 -27.15 -62.37
C ILE A 38 -38.05 -27.21 -62.78
N SER A 39 -37.68 -26.40 -63.77
CA SER A 39 -36.28 -26.20 -64.16
C SER A 39 -35.88 -24.75 -63.89
N VAL A 40 -34.82 -24.56 -63.11
CA VAL A 40 -34.21 -23.26 -62.83
C VAL A 40 -32.81 -23.24 -63.40
N THR A 41 -32.52 -22.25 -64.24
CA THR A 41 -31.19 -21.98 -64.76
C THR A 41 -30.70 -20.66 -64.20
N ILE A 42 -29.53 -20.66 -63.59
CA ILE A 42 -28.86 -19.49 -63.04
C ILE A 42 -27.59 -19.25 -63.84
N ILE A 43 -27.42 -18.04 -64.34
CA ILE A 43 -26.27 -17.66 -65.15
C ILE A 43 -25.60 -16.46 -64.48
N ALA A 44 -24.37 -16.62 -64.05
CA ALA A 44 -23.50 -15.53 -63.64
C ALA A 44 -23.01 -14.75 -64.86
N GLY A 45 -23.13 -13.42 -64.81
CA GLY A 45 -22.62 -12.50 -65.82
C GLY A 45 -21.09 -12.44 -65.88
N ASN A 46 -20.41 -12.74 -64.77
CA ASN A 46 -18.97 -12.93 -64.71
C ASN A 46 -18.59 -14.37 -65.08
N ALA A 47 -17.91 -14.54 -66.21
CA ALA A 47 -17.48 -15.85 -66.71
C ALA A 47 -16.45 -16.55 -65.80
N GLY A 48 -15.84 -15.84 -64.86
CA GLY A 48 -14.95 -16.39 -63.83
C GLY A 48 -15.65 -16.91 -62.59
N SER A 49 -16.96 -16.68 -62.44
CA SER A 49 -17.77 -17.18 -61.32
C SER A 49 -18.06 -18.67 -61.45
N TRP A 50 -18.05 -19.39 -60.33
CA TRP A 50 -18.41 -20.80 -60.29
C TRP A 50 -19.59 -21.02 -59.34
N LEU A 51 -20.73 -21.39 -59.92
CA LEU A 51 -22.00 -21.57 -59.21
C LEU A 51 -22.21 -23.03 -58.79
N THR A 52 -22.60 -23.26 -57.54
CA THR A 52 -22.91 -24.60 -57.01
C THR A 52 -24.16 -24.60 -56.13
N ALA A 53 -24.87 -25.72 -56.11
CA ALA A 53 -25.97 -25.99 -55.18
C ALA A 53 -25.96 -27.46 -54.76
N SER A 54 -26.55 -27.77 -53.61
CA SER A 54 -26.68 -29.13 -53.10
C SER A 54 -27.81 -29.90 -53.79
N SER A 55 -27.51 -31.12 -54.23
CA SER A 55 -28.50 -32.10 -54.71
C SER A 55 -29.09 -32.97 -53.60
N ALA A 56 -28.69 -32.76 -52.33
CA ALA A 56 -29.12 -33.59 -51.20
C ALA A 56 -30.65 -33.59 -50.96
N GLY A 57 -31.35 -32.55 -51.44
CA GLY A 57 -32.82 -32.46 -51.42
C GLY A 57 -33.53 -33.26 -52.51
N GLY A 58 -32.81 -34.02 -53.35
CA GLY A 58 -33.37 -34.85 -54.41
C GLY A 58 -33.62 -34.12 -55.74
N ALA A 59 -33.18 -32.87 -55.88
CA ALA A 59 -33.14 -32.17 -57.16
C ALA A 59 -31.94 -32.65 -58.00
N THR A 60 -32.10 -32.64 -59.32
CA THR A 60 -31.00 -32.82 -60.26
C THR A 60 -30.29 -31.48 -60.42
N VAL A 61 -29.02 -31.40 -60.00
CA VAL A 61 -28.20 -30.20 -60.06
C VAL A 61 -27.02 -30.44 -61.00
N SER A 62 -26.82 -29.55 -61.98
CA SER A 62 -25.72 -29.61 -62.93
C SER A 62 -25.05 -28.23 -63.01
N SER A 63 -23.76 -28.15 -62.65
CA SER A 63 -22.95 -26.94 -62.76
C SER A 63 -22.00 -27.01 -63.96
N ALA A 64 -21.90 -25.90 -64.69
CA ALA A 64 -21.01 -25.71 -65.83
C ALA A 64 -20.33 -24.33 -65.71
N GLY A 65 -19.48 -24.18 -64.70
CA GLY A 65 -18.81 -22.90 -64.40
C GLY A 65 -19.79 -21.82 -63.97
N SER A 66 -19.96 -20.79 -64.81
CA SER A 66 -20.85 -19.66 -64.55
C SER A 66 -22.34 -19.97 -64.75
N THR A 67 -22.70 -21.18 -65.18
CA THR A 67 -24.10 -21.60 -65.34
C THR A 67 -24.44 -22.78 -64.42
N LEU A 68 -25.55 -22.70 -63.72
CA LEU A 68 -26.09 -23.76 -62.86
C LEU A 68 -27.52 -24.09 -63.29
N SER A 69 -27.81 -25.36 -63.52
CA SER A 69 -29.16 -25.86 -63.79
C SER A 69 -29.64 -26.74 -62.64
N ILE A 70 -30.83 -26.47 -62.14
CA ILE A 70 -31.50 -27.19 -61.06
C ILE A 70 -32.86 -27.64 -61.58
N SER A 71 -33.17 -28.94 -61.50
CA SER A 71 -34.49 -29.44 -61.88
C SER A 71 -35.05 -30.45 -60.88
N GLY A 72 -36.36 -30.39 -60.63
CA GLY A 72 -37.05 -31.28 -59.69
C GLY A 72 -38.43 -30.77 -59.29
N GLY A 73 -39.06 -31.38 -58.30
CA GLY A 73 -40.29 -30.84 -57.71
C GLY A 73 -40.04 -29.54 -56.94
N LEU A 74 -41.07 -28.72 -56.73
CA LEU A 74 -40.99 -27.40 -56.08
C LEU A 74 -40.19 -27.39 -54.77
N ALA A 75 -40.48 -28.32 -53.87
CA ALA A 75 -39.77 -28.40 -52.58
C ALA A 75 -38.28 -28.77 -52.75
N GLN A 76 -37.96 -29.61 -53.73
CA GLN A 76 -36.58 -30.05 -54.00
C GLN A 76 -35.77 -28.92 -54.64
N VAL A 77 -36.37 -28.18 -55.58
CA VAL A 77 -35.77 -27.01 -56.21
C VAL A 77 -35.52 -25.90 -55.19
N ASN A 78 -36.51 -25.58 -54.34
CA ASN A 78 -36.32 -24.56 -53.29
C ASN A 78 -35.28 -24.97 -52.24
N ALA A 79 -35.17 -26.27 -51.92
CA ALA A 79 -34.09 -26.78 -51.06
C ALA A 79 -32.70 -26.62 -51.72
N ALA A 80 -32.59 -26.85 -53.03
CA ALA A 80 -31.35 -26.63 -53.77
C ALA A 80 -31.01 -25.14 -53.88
N LEU A 81 -31.98 -24.27 -54.17
CA LEU A 81 -31.80 -22.81 -54.23
C LEU A 81 -31.36 -22.22 -52.88
N ALA A 82 -31.87 -22.74 -51.77
CA ALA A 82 -31.44 -22.34 -50.42
C ALA A 82 -29.96 -22.70 -50.13
N SER A 83 -29.38 -23.62 -50.90
CA SER A 83 -27.97 -24.02 -50.80
C SER A 83 -27.08 -23.40 -51.89
N LEU A 84 -27.60 -22.46 -52.66
CA LEU A 84 -26.87 -21.79 -53.74
C LEU A 84 -25.63 -21.07 -53.20
N GLN A 85 -24.52 -21.27 -53.89
CA GLN A 85 -23.21 -20.69 -53.60
C GLN A 85 -22.63 -20.15 -54.90
N ASP A 86 -21.96 -19.01 -54.79
CA ASP A 86 -21.19 -18.38 -55.85
C ASP A 86 -19.78 -18.11 -55.32
N SER A 87 -18.77 -18.42 -56.12
CA SER A 87 -17.34 -18.25 -55.79
C SER A 87 -16.63 -17.22 -56.68
N GLY A 88 -17.38 -16.46 -57.47
CA GLY A 88 -16.86 -15.36 -58.25
C GLY A 88 -16.26 -14.23 -57.40
N THR A 89 -15.28 -13.53 -57.96
CA THR A 89 -14.70 -12.31 -57.37
C THR A 89 -15.09 -11.09 -58.19
N GLY A 90 -15.60 -10.03 -57.55
CA GLY A 90 -15.93 -8.76 -58.20
C GLY A 90 -17.43 -8.54 -58.42
N LEU A 91 -17.79 -7.48 -59.14
CA LEU A 91 -19.19 -7.21 -59.52
C LEU A 91 -19.67 -8.28 -60.51
N ASP A 92 -20.86 -8.81 -60.27
CA ASP A 92 -21.49 -9.83 -61.10
C ASP A 92 -23.02 -9.58 -61.14
N THR A 93 -23.75 -10.29 -61.99
CA THR A 93 -25.20 -10.30 -62.05
C THR A 93 -25.66 -11.73 -62.29
N LEU A 94 -26.48 -12.26 -61.39
CA LEU A 94 -27.09 -13.58 -61.56
C LEU A 94 -28.41 -13.40 -62.31
N HIS A 95 -28.46 -13.93 -63.53
CA HIS A 95 -29.67 -14.08 -64.31
C HIS A 95 -30.34 -15.41 -63.93
N VAL A 96 -31.46 -15.33 -63.22
CA VAL A 96 -32.23 -16.50 -62.76
C VAL A 96 -33.44 -16.68 -63.67
N ILE A 97 -33.55 -17.84 -64.29
CA ILE A 97 -34.65 -18.21 -65.19
C ILE A 97 -35.31 -19.46 -64.63
N ALA A 98 -36.60 -19.38 -64.29
CA ALA A 98 -37.39 -20.52 -63.86
C ALA A 98 -38.43 -20.87 -64.93
N SER A 99 -38.63 -22.15 -65.21
CA SER A 99 -39.62 -22.64 -66.18
C SER A 99 -40.26 -23.96 -65.73
N ASP A 100 -41.50 -24.21 -66.16
CA ASP A 100 -42.24 -25.44 -65.88
C ASP A 100 -42.67 -26.17 -67.17
N PRO A 101 -43.24 -27.40 -67.08
CA PRO A 101 -43.71 -28.15 -68.24
C PRO A 101 -44.97 -27.56 -68.90
N ALA A 102 -45.65 -26.62 -68.23
CA ALA A 102 -46.79 -25.88 -68.77
C ALA A 102 -46.35 -24.66 -69.61
N LEU A 103 -45.04 -24.53 -69.87
CA LEU A 103 -44.41 -23.44 -70.62
C LEU A 103 -44.55 -22.06 -69.95
N LEU A 104 -44.74 -22.03 -68.63
CA LEU A 104 -44.64 -20.81 -67.84
C LEU A 104 -43.17 -20.51 -67.55
N SER A 105 -42.79 -19.23 -67.55
CA SER A 105 -41.43 -18.80 -67.24
C SER A 105 -41.39 -17.50 -66.43
N ALA A 106 -40.42 -17.41 -65.52
CA ALA A 106 -40.07 -16.18 -64.80
C ALA A 106 -38.58 -15.91 -64.93
N VAL A 107 -38.23 -14.62 -64.96
CA VAL A 107 -36.85 -14.16 -65.01
C VAL A 107 -36.63 -13.12 -63.92
N SER A 108 -35.50 -13.19 -63.23
CA SER A 108 -35.07 -12.22 -62.24
C SER A 108 -33.57 -12.02 -62.35
N ASP A 109 -33.15 -10.76 -62.29
CA ASP A 109 -31.75 -10.38 -62.30
C ASP A 109 -31.36 -9.91 -60.91
N ILE A 110 -30.28 -10.48 -60.38
CA ILE A 110 -29.78 -10.17 -59.04
C ILE A 110 -28.37 -9.63 -59.17
N ALA A 111 -28.15 -8.38 -58.78
CA ALA A 111 -26.80 -7.80 -58.79
C ALA A 111 -25.96 -8.40 -57.65
N VAL A 112 -24.76 -8.87 -57.97
CA VAL A 112 -23.79 -9.42 -57.02
C VAL A 112 -22.65 -8.45 -56.85
N PHE A 113 -22.35 -8.08 -55.61
CA PHE A 113 -21.27 -7.19 -55.24
C PHE A 113 -20.14 -7.97 -54.60
N GLY A 114 -19.01 -8.10 -55.29
CA GLY A 114 -17.77 -8.55 -54.65
C GLY A 114 -17.25 -7.46 -53.71
N VAL A 115 -17.20 -7.77 -52.42
CA VAL A 115 -16.68 -6.85 -51.41
C VAL A 115 -15.15 -6.79 -51.52
N PRO A 116 -14.52 -5.63 -51.76
CA PRO A 116 -13.06 -5.52 -51.86
C PRO A 116 -12.37 -6.00 -50.58
N ALA A 117 -11.28 -6.77 -50.70
CA ALA A 117 -10.55 -7.35 -49.55
C ALA A 117 -9.71 -6.33 -48.74
N ALA A 118 -9.87 -5.03 -48.98
CA ALA A 118 -9.13 -3.99 -48.25
C ALA A 118 -9.79 -3.76 -46.89
N GLY A 119 -9.09 -4.16 -45.82
CA GLY A 119 -9.51 -3.94 -44.44
C GLY A 119 -9.42 -2.48 -44.00
N ALA A 120 -9.74 -2.23 -42.73
CA ALA A 120 -9.75 -0.87 -42.18
C ALA A 120 -8.40 -0.14 -42.33
N ALA A 121 -8.40 1.03 -42.96
CA ALA A 121 -7.21 1.86 -43.15
C ALA A 121 -7.54 3.35 -43.11
N PHE A 122 -6.61 4.17 -42.62
CA PHE A 122 -6.73 5.62 -42.72
C PHE A 122 -6.40 6.09 -44.14
N VAL A 123 -7.26 6.94 -44.70
CA VAL A 123 -7.12 7.47 -46.06
C VAL A 123 -6.16 8.65 -46.06
N ALA A 124 -4.99 8.47 -46.67
CA ALA A 124 -3.96 9.50 -46.84
C ALA A 124 -3.75 10.35 -45.56
N PRO A 125 -3.47 9.72 -44.40
CA PRO A 125 -3.28 10.46 -43.17
C PRO A 125 -2.10 11.42 -43.33
N PRO A 126 -2.16 12.62 -42.72
CA PRO A 126 -1.03 13.54 -42.72
C PRO A 126 0.24 12.84 -42.24
N THR A 127 1.37 13.07 -42.91
CA THR A 127 2.66 12.56 -42.43
C THR A 127 3.25 13.45 -41.33
N ARG A 128 2.86 14.73 -41.33
CA ARG A 128 3.26 15.73 -40.34
C ARG A 128 2.16 16.75 -40.09
N LEU A 129 1.94 17.13 -38.84
CA LEU A 129 1.01 18.18 -38.40
C LEU A 129 1.72 19.16 -37.47
N SER A 130 1.49 20.46 -37.65
CA SER A 130 1.98 21.48 -36.73
C SER A 130 0.91 21.82 -35.69
N LEU A 131 1.20 21.62 -34.42
CA LEU A 131 0.27 21.85 -33.31
C LEU A 131 0.82 22.91 -32.37
N ALA A 132 -0.07 23.65 -31.71
CA ALA A 132 0.37 24.61 -30.70
C ALA A 132 0.68 23.88 -29.38
N SER A 133 1.82 24.17 -28.78
CA SER A 133 2.13 23.67 -27.44
C SER A 133 1.18 24.23 -26.40
N TYR A 134 0.75 23.40 -25.45
CA TYR A 134 -0.07 23.78 -24.28
C TYR A 134 -1.42 24.45 -24.62
N LEU A 135 -1.92 24.23 -25.84
CA LEU A 135 -3.25 24.62 -26.28
C LEU A 135 -3.94 23.42 -26.92
N VAL A 136 -5.27 23.36 -26.82
CA VAL A 136 -6.07 22.40 -27.56
C VAL A 136 -5.93 22.68 -29.05
N SER A 137 -5.33 21.74 -29.76
CA SER A 137 -5.17 21.79 -31.20
C SER A 137 -5.95 20.64 -31.85
N PRO A 138 -6.78 20.90 -32.87
CA PRO A 138 -7.47 19.84 -33.58
C PRO A 138 -6.46 18.97 -34.36
N ILE A 139 -6.60 17.65 -34.27
CA ILE A 139 -5.93 16.70 -35.16
C ILE A 139 -6.88 16.45 -36.33
N SER A 140 -6.58 17.05 -37.47
CA SER A 140 -7.37 16.91 -38.69
C SER A 140 -6.72 15.93 -39.68
N GLY A 141 -7.52 15.38 -40.59
CA GLY A 141 -7.04 14.51 -41.67
C GLY A 141 -7.03 13.01 -41.35
N LEU A 142 -7.54 12.60 -40.18
CA LEU A 142 -7.81 11.20 -39.89
C LEU A 142 -9.20 10.82 -40.39
N VAL A 143 -9.26 10.14 -41.52
CA VAL A 143 -10.49 9.55 -42.06
C VAL A 143 -10.28 8.06 -42.23
N LEU A 144 -11.07 7.25 -41.54
CA LEU A 144 -11.05 5.81 -41.68
C LEU A 144 -11.91 5.39 -42.87
N ALA A 145 -11.32 4.62 -43.79
CA ALA A 145 -12.07 3.91 -44.81
C ALA A 145 -11.96 2.41 -44.58
N ASN A 146 -13.10 1.75 -44.69
CA ASN A 146 -13.19 0.32 -44.87
C ASN A 146 -14.31 0.07 -45.90
N PRO A 147 -13.98 -0.02 -47.20
CA PRO A 147 -14.97 -0.30 -48.24
C PRO A 147 -15.74 -1.58 -47.97
N ALA A 148 -15.10 -2.56 -47.32
CA ALA A 148 -15.72 -3.83 -46.99
C ALA A 148 -16.75 -3.74 -45.88
N ALA A 149 -16.43 -3.03 -44.79
CA ALA A 149 -17.37 -2.71 -43.73
C ALA A 149 -18.54 -1.86 -44.25
N THR A 150 -18.27 -0.92 -45.16
CA THR A 150 -19.31 -0.06 -45.77
C THR A 150 -20.31 -0.88 -46.59
N ALA A 151 -19.82 -1.82 -47.39
CA ALA A 151 -20.67 -2.74 -48.15
C ALA A 151 -21.48 -3.66 -47.23
N LEU A 152 -20.87 -4.14 -46.13
CA LEU A 152 -21.55 -4.98 -45.16
C LEU A 152 -22.68 -4.24 -44.42
N ALA A 153 -22.45 -2.99 -44.05
CA ALA A 153 -23.46 -2.11 -43.48
C ALA A 153 -24.61 -1.85 -44.47
N ALA A 154 -24.30 -1.57 -45.74
CA ALA A 154 -25.30 -1.39 -46.80
C ALA A 154 -26.14 -2.66 -47.06
N ALA A 155 -25.57 -3.84 -46.80
CA ALA A 155 -26.28 -5.12 -46.85
C ALA A 155 -27.09 -5.45 -45.57
N GLY A 156 -27.14 -4.53 -44.59
CA GLY A 156 -27.87 -4.70 -43.34
C GLY A 156 -27.22 -5.65 -42.33
N GLN A 157 -25.94 -5.98 -42.53
CA GLN A 157 -25.19 -6.92 -41.71
C GLN A 157 -24.05 -6.25 -40.93
N GLY A 158 -24.00 -4.92 -40.87
CA GLY A 158 -22.86 -4.20 -40.28
C GLY A 158 -22.66 -4.45 -38.78
N THR A 159 -23.71 -4.79 -38.05
CA THR A 159 -23.62 -5.23 -36.64
C THR A 159 -22.85 -6.54 -36.43
N SER A 160 -22.68 -7.35 -37.48
CA SER A 160 -21.94 -8.63 -37.40
C SER A 160 -20.42 -8.48 -37.47
N GLN A 161 -19.92 -7.28 -37.81
CA GLN A 161 -18.50 -6.98 -37.91
C GLN A 161 -18.07 -5.98 -36.84
N PHE A 162 -17.16 -6.40 -35.98
CA PHE A 162 -16.53 -5.59 -34.94
C PHE A 162 -15.20 -5.03 -35.43
N MET A 163 -14.97 -3.77 -35.11
CA MET A 163 -13.81 -2.99 -35.51
C MET A 163 -13.26 -2.25 -34.29
N ALA A 164 -11.96 -1.95 -34.33
CA ALA A 164 -11.30 -1.15 -33.32
C ALA A 164 -10.31 -0.16 -33.94
N ILE A 165 -10.19 1.01 -33.31
CA ILE A 165 -9.11 1.97 -33.57
C ILE A 165 -8.36 2.19 -32.27
N THR A 166 -7.04 2.13 -32.34
CA THR A 166 -6.14 2.59 -31.28
C THR A 166 -5.39 3.82 -31.79
N LEU A 167 -5.47 4.91 -31.05
CA LEU A 167 -4.67 6.12 -31.23
C LEU A 167 -3.74 6.25 -30.03
N SER A 168 -2.46 6.51 -30.25
CA SER A 168 -1.47 6.64 -29.17
C SER A 168 -0.52 7.78 -29.48
N ALA A 169 -0.54 8.81 -28.64
CA ALA A 169 0.41 9.90 -28.66
C ALA A 169 1.60 9.56 -27.75
N ALA A 170 2.82 9.80 -28.22
CA ALA A 170 4.03 9.61 -27.41
C ALA A 170 4.14 10.64 -26.26
N SER A 171 3.43 11.77 -26.38
CA SER A 171 3.33 12.81 -25.36
C SER A 171 2.02 13.58 -25.48
N GLY A 172 1.61 14.20 -24.36
CA GLY A 172 0.34 14.92 -24.27
C GLY A 172 -0.86 13.99 -24.16
N ILE A 173 -2.04 14.57 -24.34
CA ILE A 173 -3.32 13.88 -24.20
C ILE A 173 -4.14 13.98 -25.48
N LEU A 174 -5.04 13.02 -25.67
CA LEU A 174 -6.00 12.98 -26.77
C LEU A 174 -7.41 13.23 -26.22
N LEU A 175 -8.16 14.09 -26.90
CA LEU A 175 -9.51 14.51 -26.53
C LEU A 175 -10.50 14.23 -27.66
N LEU A 176 -11.71 13.82 -27.29
CA LEU A 176 -12.82 13.54 -28.20
C LEU A 176 -14.10 14.27 -27.71
N PRO A 177 -14.19 15.60 -27.88
CA PRO A 177 -15.31 16.41 -27.39
C PRO A 177 -16.67 16.04 -28.02
N GLY A 178 -16.67 15.35 -29.16
CA GLY A 178 -17.89 14.85 -29.81
C GLY A 178 -18.42 13.52 -29.24
N LEU A 179 -17.70 12.90 -28.29
CA LEU A 179 -18.09 11.64 -27.66
C LEU A 179 -19.24 11.88 -26.69
N THR A 180 -20.45 12.02 -27.23
CA THR A 180 -21.68 11.77 -26.46
C THR A 180 -21.94 10.27 -26.46
N ALA A 181 -22.70 9.75 -25.49
CA ALA A 181 -23.11 8.33 -25.44
C ALA A 181 -24.09 7.99 -26.58
N LEU A 182 -23.62 8.12 -27.82
CA LEU A 182 -24.34 7.84 -29.04
C LEU A 182 -24.10 6.37 -29.39
N GLY A 183 -25.13 5.56 -29.13
CA GLY A 183 -25.45 4.40 -29.96
C GLY A 183 -24.32 3.38 -30.17
N GLY A 184 -23.72 2.86 -29.11
CA GLY A 184 -22.97 1.59 -29.15
C GLY A 184 -21.50 1.66 -29.56
N ILE A 185 -20.89 2.85 -29.72
CA ILE A 185 -19.43 3.01 -29.81
C ILE A 185 -18.89 3.05 -28.38
N SER A 186 -17.96 2.16 -28.01
CA SER A 186 -17.26 2.25 -26.72
C SER A 186 -15.91 2.93 -26.90
N ALA A 187 -15.59 3.84 -25.98
CA ALA A 187 -14.32 4.54 -25.95
C ALA A 187 -13.66 4.36 -24.58
N SER A 188 -12.36 4.12 -24.55
CA SER A 188 -11.55 4.09 -23.33
C SER A 188 -10.29 4.94 -23.50
N GLY A 189 -9.81 5.53 -22.40
CA GLY A 189 -8.56 6.31 -22.39
C GLY A 189 -8.68 7.74 -22.93
N VAL A 190 -9.89 8.27 -23.14
CA VAL A 190 -10.09 9.69 -23.48
C VAL A 190 -9.51 10.56 -22.36
N GLY A 191 -8.74 11.59 -22.71
CA GLY A 191 -8.00 12.41 -21.75
C GLY A 191 -6.61 11.88 -21.38
N THR A 192 -6.21 10.73 -21.92
CA THR A 192 -4.88 10.15 -21.76
C THR A 192 -4.08 10.21 -23.06
N GLY A 193 -2.84 9.72 -23.06
CA GLY A 193 -2.03 9.55 -24.28
C GLY A 193 -2.52 8.43 -25.22
N GLN A 194 -3.54 7.63 -24.85
CA GLN A 194 -4.06 6.57 -25.70
C GLN A 194 -5.60 6.52 -25.70
N ILE A 195 -6.20 6.46 -26.89
CA ILE A 195 -7.64 6.22 -27.04
C ILE A 195 -7.87 4.92 -27.79
N ILE A 196 -8.77 4.08 -27.27
CA ILE A 196 -9.29 2.91 -27.97
C ILE A 196 -10.77 3.13 -28.24
N LEU A 197 -11.18 3.02 -29.51
CA LEU A 197 -12.56 3.04 -29.93
C LEU A 197 -12.95 1.65 -30.44
N ASN A 198 -14.00 1.05 -29.90
CA ASN A 198 -14.59 -0.18 -30.44
C ASN A 198 -16.00 0.09 -30.97
N PHE A 199 -16.30 -0.44 -32.15
CA PHE A 199 -17.52 -0.13 -32.88
C PHE A 199 -17.85 -1.23 -33.90
N THR A 200 -19.05 -1.20 -34.44
CA THR A 200 -19.50 -2.07 -35.54
C THR A 200 -19.38 -1.38 -36.89
N ALA A 201 -19.43 -2.13 -37.99
CA ALA A 201 -19.34 -1.56 -39.33
C ALA A 201 -20.42 -0.50 -39.63
N ASP A 202 -21.62 -0.61 -39.05
CA ASP A 202 -22.70 0.38 -39.18
C ASP A 202 -22.34 1.76 -38.60
N GLN A 203 -21.38 1.79 -37.68
CA GLN A 203 -20.96 3.00 -36.96
C GLN A 203 -19.76 3.69 -37.61
N LEU A 204 -19.22 3.19 -38.73
CA LEU A 204 -18.03 3.74 -39.38
C LEU A 204 -18.15 5.24 -39.69
N ALA A 205 -19.32 5.70 -40.14
CA ALA A 205 -19.57 7.13 -40.40
C ALA A 205 -19.56 7.98 -39.12
N ALA A 206 -20.13 7.46 -38.03
CA ALA A 206 -20.14 8.13 -36.73
C ALA A 206 -18.72 8.20 -36.14
N VAL A 207 -17.91 7.16 -36.31
CA VAL A 207 -16.50 7.17 -35.91
C VAL A 207 -15.70 8.22 -36.70
N ASN A 208 -15.93 8.35 -38.00
CA ASN A 208 -15.31 9.42 -38.79
C ASN A 208 -15.73 10.83 -38.33
N ALA A 209 -16.98 11.01 -37.90
CA ALA A 209 -17.42 12.26 -37.30
C ALA A 209 -16.72 12.55 -35.95
N LEU A 210 -16.49 11.51 -35.13
CA LEU A 210 -15.72 11.63 -33.89
C LEU A 210 -14.24 11.96 -34.16
N LEU A 211 -13.61 11.26 -35.10
CA LEU A 211 -12.21 11.49 -35.49
C LEU A 211 -12.00 12.89 -36.08
N ALA A 212 -12.98 13.45 -36.78
CA ALA A 212 -12.92 14.84 -37.24
C ALA A 212 -12.90 15.86 -36.10
N GLY A 213 -13.43 15.49 -34.93
CA GLY A 213 -13.37 16.27 -33.70
C GLY A 213 -12.18 15.92 -32.80
N LEU A 214 -11.28 15.02 -33.21
CA LEU A 214 -10.12 14.63 -32.43
C LEU A 214 -9.24 15.84 -32.15
N GLN A 215 -8.82 15.97 -30.90
CA GLN A 215 -7.98 17.05 -30.42
C GLN A 215 -6.78 16.49 -29.67
N TRP A 216 -5.68 17.23 -29.71
CA TRP A 216 -4.49 16.96 -28.93
C TRP A 216 -4.08 18.20 -28.16
N ALA A 217 -3.48 17.96 -27.00
CA ALA A 217 -2.88 19.01 -26.23
C ALA A 217 -1.73 18.46 -25.38
N GLY A 218 -0.60 19.18 -25.32
CA GLY A 218 0.61 18.66 -24.68
C GLY A 218 1.83 19.58 -24.81
N PRO A 219 2.99 19.13 -24.30
CA PRO A 219 4.18 19.97 -24.17
C PRO A 219 4.91 20.22 -25.50
N LEU A 220 5.80 21.21 -25.52
CA LEU A 220 6.69 21.47 -26.66
C LEU A 220 7.59 20.26 -26.97
N GLY A 221 7.83 20.02 -28.26
CA GLY A 221 8.74 18.97 -28.72
C GLY A 221 8.30 18.31 -30.02
N LEU A 222 9.08 17.33 -30.48
CA LEU A 222 8.62 16.41 -31.52
C LEU A 222 7.90 15.25 -30.85
N SER A 223 6.68 14.97 -31.29
CA SER A 223 5.90 13.82 -30.83
C SER A 223 5.40 13.00 -32.03
N GLY A 224 4.82 11.85 -31.73
CA GLY A 224 4.23 10.97 -32.73
C GLY A 224 2.82 10.59 -32.31
N LEU A 225 1.88 10.64 -33.26
CA LEU A 225 0.58 9.99 -33.12
C LEU A 225 0.61 8.67 -33.90
N ALA A 226 0.82 7.58 -33.18
CA ALA A 226 0.64 6.24 -33.73
C ALA A 226 -0.85 5.93 -33.83
N TYR A 227 -1.26 5.32 -34.93
CA TYR A 227 -2.62 4.82 -35.10
C TYR A 227 -2.59 3.38 -35.57
N ALA A 228 -3.59 2.61 -35.16
CA ALA A 228 -3.86 1.27 -35.66
C ALA A 228 -5.37 1.10 -35.83
N ALA A 229 -5.81 0.77 -37.03
CA ALA A 229 -7.19 0.39 -37.32
C ALA A 229 -7.23 -1.13 -37.54
N ARG A 230 -8.25 -1.78 -36.95
CA ARG A 230 -8.37 -3.23 -36.94
C ARG A 230 -9.78 -3.69 -37.24
N ASP A 231 -9.88 -4.71 -38.07
CA ASP A 231 -11.05 -5.60 -38.11
C ASP A 231 -10.81 -6.69 -37.06
N VAL A 232 -11.65 -6.72 -36.02
CA VAL A 232 -11.41 -7.51 -34.80
C VAL A 232 -12.06 -8.89 -34.90
N ALA A 233 -13.34 -8.92 -35.26
CA ALA A 233 -14.13 -10.15 -35.38
C ALA A 233 -15.31 -9.93 -36.32
N GLY A 234 -15.66 -10.93 -37.11
CA GLY A 234 -16.77 -10.87 -38.05
C GLY A 234 -16.43 -11.45 -39.43
N PRO A 235 -17.34 -11.32 -40.40
CA PRO A 235 -17.25 -11.98 -41.69
C PRO A 235 -16.10 -11.46 -42.59
N LEU A 236 -15.46 -10.34 -42.26
CA LEU A 236 -14.34 -9.77 -43.02
C LEU A 236 -12.97 -10.34 -42.64
N GLY A 237 -12.87 -11.18 -41.60
CA GLY A 237 -11.60 -11.67 -41.07
C GLY A 237 -10.84 -10.60 -40.28
N SER A 238 -9.60 -10.89 -39.87
CA SER A 238 -8.76 -9.94 -39.12
C SER A 238 -7.73 -9.27 -40.03
N ALA A 239 -7.77 -7.95 -40.06
CA ALA A 239 -6.81 -7.11 -40.75
C ALA A 239 -6.38 -5.96 -39.82
N VAL A 240 -5.14 -5.52 -39.94
CA VAL A 240 -4.57 -4.44 -39.14
C VAL A 240 -3.80 -3.50 -40.06
N THR A 241 -4.18 -2.23 -40.05
CA THR A 241 -3.41 -1.17 -40.69
C THR A 241 -2.91 -0.22 -39.62
N SER A 242 -1.60 0.07 -39.61
CA SER A 242 -1.01 1.02 -38.69
C SER A 242 -0.13 2.03 -39.40
N GLY A 243 0.16 3.13 -38.71
CA GLY A 243 1.09 4.15 -39.16
C GLY A 243 1.35 5.17 -38.08
N ASN A 244 2.09 6.22 -38.43
CA ASN A 244 2.42 7.32 -37.53
C ASN A 244 2.24 8.66 -38.24
N ILE A 245 1.91 9.66 -37.45
CA ILE A 245 1.92 11.07 -37.85
C ILE A 245 2.96 11.77 -36.99
N THR A 246 3.87 12.52 -37.60
CA THR A 246 4.78 13.38 -36.84
C THR A 246 4.01 14.61 -36.35
N LEU A 247 4.00 14.85 -35.04
CA LEU A 247 3.45 16.08 -34.47
C LEU A 247 4.62 17.05 -34.22
N ASP A 248 4.66 18.12 -35.00
CA ASP A 248 5.62 19.22 -34.85
C ASP A 248 5.00 20.26 -33.91
N ILE A 249 5.35 20.17 -32.63
CA ILE A 249 4.70 20.98 -31.60
C ILE A 249 5.48 22.29 -31.48
N ILE A 250 4.84 23.36 -31.92
CA ILE A 250 5.41 24.70 -32.06
C ILE A 250 4.76 25.68 -31.08
N GLY A 251 5.48 26.74 -30.70
CA GLY A 251 4.97 27.80 -29.83
C GLY A 251 5.83 28.04 -28.59
N ALA A 252 5.36 28.95 -27.73
CA ALA A 252 5.86 29.14 -26.38
C ALA A 252 4.85 28.56 -25.38
N GLN A 253 5.26 28.36 -24.12
CA GLN A 253 4.35 28.01 -23.04
C GLN A 253 3.11 28.91 -23.07
N GLY A 254 1.94 28.33 -23.29
CA GLY A 254 0.67 29.05 -23.24
C GLY A 254 0.30 29.40 -21.80
N PRO A 255 -0.52 30.44 -21.56
CA PRO A 255 -1.09 30.67 -20.23
C PRO A 255 -1.87 29.45 -19.76
N ALA A 256 -1.90 29.20 -18.44
CA ALA A 256 -2.63 28.08 -17.85
C ALA A 256 -4.07 28.05 -18.40
N THR A 257 -4.40 27.02 -19.16
CA THR A 257 -5.78 26.79 -19.63
C THR A 257 -6.29 25.51 -19.01
N THR A 258 -7.44 25.62 -18.33
CA THR A 258 -8.20 24.47 -17.88
C THR A 258 -9.08 24.01 -19.03
N ILE A 259 -8.77 22.85 -19.58
CA ILE A 259 -9.61 22.20 -20.60
C ILE A 259 -10.60 21.31 -19.87
N SER A 260 -11.89 21.51 -20.14
CA SER A 260 -12.94 20.67 -19.59
C SER A 260 -13.49 19.78 -20.70
N ASN A 261 -13.56 18.46 -20.49
CA ASN A 261 -14.29 17.53 -21.35
C ASN A 261 -15.30 16.75 -20.50
N GLY A 262 -16.57 17.17 -20.52
CA GLY A 262 -17.58 16.61 -19.63
C GLY A 262 -17.31 16.97 -18.17
N VAL A 263 -17.23 15.96 -17.30
CA VAL A 263 -16.79 16.15 -15.91
C VAL A 263 -15.28 16.36 -15.81
N ASP A 264 -14.47 15.78 -16.71
CA ASP A 264 -13.00 15.78 -16.59
C ASP A 264 -12.38 17.16 -16.88
N LYS A 265 -11.42 17.60 -16.05
CA LYS A 265 -10.66 18.84 -16.25
C LYS A 265 -9.16 18.55 -16.31
N VAL A 266 -8.52 18.97 -17.40
CA VAL A 266 -7.06 18.88 -17.62
C VAL A 266 -6.47 20.29 -17.57
N ILE A 267 -5.39 20.48 -16.81
CA ILE A 267 -4.69 21.77 -16.74
C ILE A 267 -3.38 21.64 -17.51
N LEU A 268 -3.25 22.42 -18.59
CA LEU A 268 -2.05 22.45 -19.41
C LEU A 268 -1.24 23.72 -19.16
N GLY A 269 0.09 23.58 -19.19
CA GLY A 269 1.00 24.72 -19.37
C GLY A 269 1.63 25.31 -18.11
N VAL A 270 1.65 24.61 -16.98
CA VAL A 270 2.32 25.13 -15.77
C VAL A 270 3.72 24.52 -15.62
N THR A 271 4.64 24.87 -16.53
CA THR A 271 6.06 24.57 -16.28
C THR A 271 6.62 25.41 -15.15
N THR A 272 6.02 26.57 -14.83
CA THR A 272 6.40 27.40 -13.68
C THR A 272 5.21 28.03 -12.97
N LEU A 273 5.06 27.76 -11.67
CA LEU A 273 4.15 28.50 -10.78
C LEU A 273 4.85 29.77 -10.29
N GLY A 274 4.34 30.94 -10.66
CA GLY A 274 4.80 32.22 -10.11
C GLY A 274 4.46 32.34 -8.62
N VAL A 275 5.24 33.11 -7.87
CA VAL A 275 4.99 33.39 -6.43
C VAL A 275 3.56 33.91 -6.25
N GLY A 276 2.76 33.22 -5.43
CA GLY A 276 1.35 33.57 -5.16
C GLY A 276 0.32 33.04 -6.16
N GLY A 277 0.71 32.29 -7.19
CA GLY A 277 -0.23 31.57 -8.06
C GLY A 277 -0.76 30.30 -7.40
N THR A 278 -2.03 29.95 -7.64
CA THR A 278 -2.68 28.73 -7.12
C THR A 278 -3.14 27.82 -8.25
N LEU A 279 -2.68 26.57 -8.26
CA LEU A 279 -3.21 25.49 -9.10
C LEU A 279 -4.23 24.68 -8.29
N VAL A 280 -5.49 24.62 -8.73
CA VAL A 280 -6.56 23.85 -8.05
C VAL A 280 -6.90 22.59 -8.84
N VAL A 281 -6.67 21.41 -8.25
CA VAL A 281 -7.06 20.11 -8.81
C VAL A 281 -8.25 19.58 -8.01
N SER A 282 -9.42 19.45 -8.65
CA SER A 282 -10.69 19.13 -7.96
C SER A 282 -11.28 17.76 -8.30
N GLN A 283 -10.50 16.81 -8.87
CA GLN A 283 -10.99 15.52 -9.40
C GLN A 283 -10.00 14.35 -9.22
N ASN A 284 -10.47 13.12 -9.46
CA ASN A 284 -9.82 11.86 -9.06
C ASN A 284 -8.42 11.58 -9.62
N VAL A 285 -8.06 12.02 -10.84
CA VAL A 285 -6.71 11.85 -11.45
C VAL A 285 -6.41 13.01 -12.41
N SER A 286 -5.20 13.57 -12.38
CA SER A 286 -4.73 14.58 -13.35
C SER A 286 -3.28 14.33 -13.75
N ASP A 287 -3.00 14.17 -15.05
CA ASP A 287 -1.66 14.03 -15.62
C ASP A 287 -1.07 15.41 -15.98
N ILE A 288 0.00 15.84 -15.29
CA ILE A 288 0.69 17.12 -15.54
C ILE A 288 2.09 16.85 -16.09
N GLY A 289 2.52 17.61 -17.10
CA GLY A 289 3.82 17.50 -17.77
C GLY A 289 5.04 17.94 -16.95
N GLY A 290 4.99 17.87 -15.62
CA GLY A 290 5.96 18.45 -14.67
C GLY A 290 5.58 19.86 -14.23
N ILE A 291 5.90 20.20 -12.98
CA ILE A 291 5.75 21.54 -12.37
C ILE A 291 7.13 21.93 -11.82
N ASP A 292 7.61 23.15 -12.09
CA ASP A 292 8.85 23.71 -11.55
C ASP A 292 8.62 25.16 -11.07
N GLY A 293 8.40 25.42 -9.78
CA GLY A 293 8.18 26.81 -9.33
C GLY A 293 7.74 27.01 -7.88
N ALA A 294 7.39 28.26 -7.54
CA ALA A 294 7.24 28.76 -6.16
C ALA A 294 5.82 29.15 -5.71
N GLY A 295 4.81 28.93 -6.55
CA GLY A 295 3.39 29.14 -6.19
C GLY A 295 2.76 27.89 -5.56
N ALA A 296 1.58 28.02 -4.95
CA ALA A 296 0.90 26.92 -4.25
C ALA A 296 0.15 25.99 -5.21
N VAL A 297 0.12 24.70 -4.90
CA VAL A 297 -0.81 23.73 -5.50
C VAL A 297 -1.75 23.28 -4.39
N MET A 298 -3.05 23.47 -4.58
CA MET A 298 -4.09 23.02 -3.64
C MET A 298 -4.89 21.92 -4.31
N ILE A 299 -4.90 20.74 -3.68
CA ILE A 299 -5.67 19.59 -4.15
C ILE A 299 -6.70 19.26 -3.09
N ASN A 300 -7.94 18.98 -3.52
CA ASN A 300 -8.98 18.55 -2.60
C ASN A 300 -8.49 17.30 -1.82
N PRO A 301 -8.76 17.13 -0.52
CA PRO A 301 -8.29 15.97 0.25
C PRO A 301 -8.58 14.60 -0.39
N GLU A 302 -9.59 14.50 -1.25
CA GLU A 302 -9.97 13.27 -1.98
C GLU A 302 -9.41 13.15 -3.42
N ALA A 303 -8.58 14.10 -3.89
CA ALA A 303 -8.09 14.13 -5.27
C ALA A 303 -6.62 13.65 -5.39
N THR A 304 -6.31 12.98 -6.51
CA THR A 304 -4.97 12.45 -6.83
C THR A 304 -4.30 13.32 -7.89
N LEU A 305 -3.07 13.76 -7.63
CA LEU A 305 -2.19 14.31 -8.67
C LEU A 305 -1.25 13.24 -9.18
N GLN A 306 -1.21 13.03 -10.50
CA GLN A 306 -0.27 12.12 -11.14
C GLN A 306 0.69 12.91 -12.03
N VAL A 307 1.99 12.77 -11.79
CA VAL A 307 3.07 13.28 -12.64
C VAL A 307 3.91 12.07 -13.09
N PRO A 308 3.31 11.07 -13.78
CA PRO A 308 3.83 9.71 -13.80
C PRO A 308 5.16 9.54 -14.56
N TYR A 309 5.48 10.48 -15.45
CA TYR A 309 6.64 10.36 -16.34
C TYR A 309 7.76 11.36 -16.03
N ASN A 310 7.52 12.35 -15.17
CA ASN A 310 8.43 13.48 -14.96
C ASN A 310 8.72 13.73 -13.47
N GLN A 311 9.77 14.50 -13.22
CA GLN A 311 10.08 15.03 -11.89
C GLN A 311 9.07 16.13 -11.52
N LEU A 312 8.56 16.07 -10.29
CA LEU A 312 7.85 17.17 -9.63
C LEU A 312 8.89 17.99 -8.85
N SER A 313 9.10 19.25 -9.23
CA SER A 313 10.04 20.18 -8.56
C SER A 313 9.23 21.29 -7.88
N LEU A 314 9.31 21.35 -6.56
CA LEU A 314 8.56 22.29 -5.74
C LEU A 314 9.54 23.20 -5.00
N GLY A 315 9.29 24.51 -5.03
CA GLY A 315 10.19 25.50 -4.45
C GLY A 315 9.45 26.75 -3.99
N GLY A 316 8.64 26.64 -2.93
CA GLY A 316 7.77 27.69 -2.38
C GLY A 316 7.52 27.48 -0.88
N THR A 317 6.58 28.21 -0.24
CA THR A 317 6.45 28.17 1.23
C THR A 317 5.51 27.09 1.79
N SER A 318 4.53 26.58 1.02
CA SER A 318 3.66 25.45 1.42
C SER A 318 2.81 24.89 0.27
N TYR A 319 2.71 23.57 0.17
CA TYR A 319 1.92 22.77 -0.78
C TYR A 319 1.08 21.75 -0.01
N ASP A 320 -0.16 21.48 -0.45
CA ASP A 320 -1.06 20.52 0.21
C ASP A 320 -1.74 19.60 -0.82
N PHE A 321 -1.45 18.30 -0.70
CA PHE A 321 -1.93 17.24 -1.59
C PHE A 321 -2.82 16.24 -0.83
N GLY A 322 -3.91 15.80 -1.47
CA GLY A 322 -4.65 14.60 -1.07
C GLY A 322 -3.79 13.35 -1.25
N GLN A 323 -3.68 12.84 -2.48
CA GLN A 323 -2.76 11.75 -2.85
C GLN A 323 -1.76 12.20 -3.92
N LEU A 324 -0.50 11.77 -3.83
CA LEU A 324 0.56 12.13 -4.78
C LEU A 324 1.12 10.91 -5.55
N GLY A 325 1.07 10.94 -6.88
CA GLY A 325 1.80 10.04 -7.75
C GLY A 325 2.83 10.81 -8.58
N ALA A 326 4.11 10.42 -8.57
CA ALA A 326 5.14 11.15 -9.35
C ALA A 326 6.22 10.22 -9.94
N GLY A 327 6.84 10.65 -11.03
CA GLY A 327 8.01 10.00 -11.63
C GLY A 327 9.26 10.19 -10.78
N ALA A 328 9.45 11.38 -10.22
CA ALA A 328 10.44 11.70 -9.17
C ALA A 328 9.93 12.92 -8.38
N LEU A 329 10.43 13.16 -7.18
CA LEU A 329 10.06 14.33 -6.36
C LEU A 329 11.31 15.07 -5.91
N SER A 330 11.33 16.39 -6.10
CA SER A 330 12.31 17.29 -5.50
C SER A 330 11.57 18.42 -4.80
N GLU A 331 11.70 18.49 -3.49
CA GLU A 331 11.04 19.48 -2.63
C GLU A 331 12.09 20.39 -2.02
N ALA A 332 11.90 21.71 -2.08
CA ALA A 332 12.79 22.70 -1.43
C ALA A 332 12.04 23.62 -0.44
N GLY A 333 10.75 23.38 -0.23
CA GLY A 333 9.83 24.14 0.61
C GLY A 333 9.05 23.24 1.57
N THR A 334 7.81 23.59 1.88
CA THR A 334 6.92 22.77 2.72
C THR A 334 5.91 22.02 1.87
N LEU A 335 5.79 20.72 2.07
CA LEU A 335 4.89 19.83 1.35
C LEU A 335 4.07 18.99 2.34
N MET A 336 2.75 19.04 2.23
CA MET A 336 1.80 18.25 3.01
C MET A 336 1.10 17.23 2.10
N ILE A 337 0.99 15.97 2.53
CA ILE A 337 0.37 14.87 1.78
C ILE A 337 -0.58 14.08 2.69
N ALA A 338 -1.89 14.20 2.49
CA ALA A 338 -2.90 13.69 3.41
C ALA A 338 -3.29 12.19 3.25
N GLN A 339 -3.06 11.58 2.09
CA GLN A 339 -3.49 10.21 1.76
C GLN A 339 -2.37 9.36 1.14
N GLY A 340 -1.12 9.74 1.37
CA GLY A 340 0.07 9.01 0.91
C GLY A 340 0.57 9.43 -0.47
N ALA A 341 1.77 8.94 -0.80
CA ALA A 341 2.47 9.20 -2.03
C ALA A 341 3.12 7.95 -2.61
N SER A 342 3.06 7.78 -3.94
CA SER A 342 3.81 6.78 -4.68
C SER A 342 4.71 7.47 -5.71
N VAL A 343 6.01 7.47 -5.43
CA VAL A 343 7.03 8.09 -6.27
C VAL A 343 7.87 7.00 -6.91
N THR A 344 7.85 6.99 -8.24
CA THR A 344 8.50 5.96 -9.06
C THR A 344 10.03 6.02 -8.96
N GLY A 345 10.59 7.23 -8.87
CA GLY A 345 12.01 7.53 -8.78
C GLY A 345 12.40 8.11 -7.42
N LEU A 346 13.52 8.82 -7.40
CA LEU A 346 14.08 9.45 -6.19
C LEU A 346 13.13 10.52 -5.62
N VAL A 347 12.98 10.52 -4.29
CA VAL A 347 12.46 11.64 -3.50
C VAL A 347 13.66 12.38 -2.91
N SER A 348 13.80 13.67 -3.21
CA SER A 348 14.89 14.52 -2.75
C SER A 348 14.35 15.73 -2.01
N LEU A 349 14.63 15.83 -0.71
CA LEU A 349 14.33 17.01 0.10
C LEU A 349 15.56 17.91 0.17
N GLY A 350 15.43 19.12 -0.37
CA GLY A 350 16.43 20.18 -0.33
C GLY A 350 16.58 20.78 1.07
N GLY A 351 17.63 21.58 1.27
CA GLY A 351 17.94 22.12 2.60
C GLY A 351 16.83 23.03 3.11
N GLY A 352 16.33 22.75 4.32
CA GLY A 352 15.21 23.48 4.93
C GLY A 352 13.83 23.04 4.47
N ALA A 353 13.73 22.03 3.59
CA ALA A 353 12.45 21.51 3.14
C ALA A 353 11.71 20.76 4.27
N LEU A 354 10.40 20.84 4.30
CA LEU A 354 9.53 20.08 5.19
C LEU A 354 8.60 19.21 4.35
N LEU A 355 8.61 17.89 4.56
CA LEU A 355 7.59 16.99 4.01
C LEU A 355 6.81 16.39 5.17
N ASP A 356 5.52 16.69 5.23
CA ASP A 356 4.56 16.13 6.18
C ASP A 356 3.61 15.18 5.44
N PHE A 357 3.47 13.95 5.91
CA PHE A 357 2.64 12.94 5.25
C PHE A 357 1.74 12.18 6.23
N THR A 358 0.60 11.72 5.72
CA THR A 358 -0.20 10.67 6.36
C THR A 358 -0.43 9.51 5.40
N GLY A 359 -0.36 8.28 5.92
CA GLY A 359 -0.44 7.05 5.12
C GLY A 359 0.92 6.58 4.61
N THR A 360 0.98 5.99 3.41
CA THR A 360 2.24 5.43 2.88
C THR A 360 2.96 6.45 1.98
N LEU A 361 4.22 6.75 2.28
CA LEU A 361 5.17 7.44 1.40
C LEU A 361 6.11 6.40 0.77
N GLN A 362 5.83 6.01 -0.48
CA GLN A 362 6.71 5.15 -1.25
C GLN A 362 7.63 5.98 -2.13
N ALA A 363 8.94 5.81 -1.96
CA ALA A 363 10.00 6.42 -2.75
C ALA A 363 10.76 5.35 -3.54
N GLY A 364 11.05 5.60 -4.81
CA GLY A 364 11.82 4.67 -5.65
C GLY A 364 11.08 3.40 -6.06
N ALA A 365 9.78 3.47 -6.38
CA ALA A 365 8.99 2.29 -6.77
C ALA A 365 9.47 1.58 -8.06
N SER A 366 10.36 2.20 -8.86
CA SER A 366 10.99 1.59 -10.05
C SER A 366 12.45 1.15 -9.82
N ILE A 367 12.95 1.22 -8.59
CA ILE A 367 14.32 0.76 -8.29
C ILE A 367 14.45 -0.73 -8.67
N THR A 368 15.45 -1.04 -9.49
CA THR A 368 15.72 -2.40 -9.98
C THR A 368 17.00 -3.00 -9.39
N THR A 369 17.64 -2.28 -8.45
CA THR A 369 18.85 -2.74 -7.78
C THR A 369 18.84 -2.29 -6.33
N ASN A 370 19.09 -3.21 -5.40
CA ASN A 370 19.24 -2.93 -3.97
C ASN A 370 20.20 -1.76 -3.66
N TYR A 371 19.90 -1.06 -2.57
CA TYR A 371 20.70 0.02 -1.97
C TYR A 371 20.91 1.24 -2.88
N ARG A 372 20.02 1.45 -3.85
CA ARG A 372 19.97 2.72 -4.59
C ARG A 372 19.28 3.80 -3.74
N PRO A 373 19.77 5.05 -3.77
CA PRO A 373 19.07 6.17 -3.13
C PRO A 373 17.63 6.25 -3.64
N ALA A 374 16.68 6.07 -2.72
CA ALA A 374 15.26 6.20 -2.96
C ALA A 374 14.71 7.48 -2.31
N LEU A 375 15.26 7.83 -1.15
CA LEU A 375 14.96 9.04 -0.40
C LEU A 375 16.26 9.71 0.05
N THR A 376 16.42 11.00 -0.26
CA THR A 376 17.57 11.81 0.17
C THR A 376 17.11 13.05 0.91
N LEU A 377 17.63 13.28 2.12
CA LEU A 377 17.35 14.45 2.94
C LEU A 377 18.61 15.31 3.07
N ALA A 378 18.58 16.54 2.55
CA ALA A 378 19.67 17.50 2.73
C ALA A 378 19.69 18.08 4.16
N ALA A 379 20.76 18.78 4.52
CA ALA A 379 20.88 19.42 5.83
C ALA A 379 19.71 20.39 6.11
N GLY A 380 19.07 20.23 7.26
CA GLY A 380 17.91 21.01 7.67
C GLY A 380 16.59 20.62 6.98
N ALA A 381 16.60 19.61 6.11
CA ALA A 381 15.36 19.02 5.62
C ALA A 381 14.71 18.16 6.71
N VAL A 382 13.39 18.19 6.82
CA VAL A 382 12.60 17.44 7.80
C VAL A 382 11.53 16.63 7.07
N LEU A 383 11.50 15.33 7.32
CA LEU A 383 10.37 14.44 7.00
C LEU A 383 9.60 14.18 8.29
N THR A 384 8.30 14.41 8.31
CA THR A 384 7.43 14.22 9.49
C THR A 384 6.08 13.63 9.09
N GLY A 385 5.28 13.23 10.08
CA GLY A 385 3.91 12.79 9.89
C GLY A 385 3.64 11.42 10.49
N SER A 386 2.68 10.69 9.93
CA SER A 386 2.20 9.41 10.49
C SER A 386 1.87 8.38 9.42
N GLY A 387 2.51 7.22 9.46
CA GLY A 387 2.31 6.10 8.54
C GLY A 387 3.61 5.41 8.12
N ASP A 388 3.66 4.89 6.90
CA ASP A 388 4.76 4.05 6.42
C ASP A 388 5.67 4.81 5.46
N VAL A 389 6.98 4.84 5.73
CA VAL A 389 8.00 5.31 4.79
C VAL A 389 8.64 4.11 4.12
N GLN A 390 8.35 3.93 2.84
CA GLN A 390 8.89 2.83 2.05
C GLN A 390 9.95 3.33 1.06
N ALA A 391 11.17 2.82 1.17
CA ALA A 391 12.25 3.05 0.22
C ALA A 391 12.46 1.80 -0.66
N GLY A 392 12.19 1.91 -1.96
CA GLY A 392 12.29 0.82 -2.94
C GLY A 392 10.94 0.25 -3.39
N ASN A 393 10.95 -0.95 -3.97
CA ASN A 393 9.79 -1.53 -4.66
C ASN A 393 9.37 -2.92 -4.14
N PHE A 394 9.65 -3.22 -2.86
CA PHE A 394 9.43 -4.51 -2.20
C PHE A 394 10.32 -5.67 -2.68
N SER A 395 10.65 -5.71 -3.97
CA SER A 395 11.58 -6.71 -4.54
C SER A 395 13.03 -6.29 -4.35
N GLU A 396 13.29 -4.99 -4.46
CA GLU A 396 14.58 -4.35 -4.28
C GLU A 396 14.45 -3.26 -3.22
N ALA A 397 15.29 -3.32 -2.21
CA ALA A 397 15.26 -2.39 -1.08
C ALA A 397 16.05 -1.13 -1.39
N GLY A 398 15.46 0.03 -1.13
CA GLY A 398 16.06 1.35 -1.34
C GLY A 398 16.88 1.84 -0.15
N LEU A 399 17.74 2.82 -0.42
CA LEU A 399 18.55 3.54 0.56
C LEU A 399 17.87 4.86 0.94
N ILE A 400 17.78 5.14 2.24
CA ILE A 400 17.50 6.46 2.81
C ILE A 400 18.83 7.09 3.19
N SER A 401 19.10 8.32 2.74
CA SER A 401 20.40 8.95 2.97
C SER A 401 20.36 10.46 3.14
N GLY A 402 21.45 11.00 3.69
CA GLY A 402 21.68 12.44 3.82
C GLY A 402 21.45 12.96 5.23
N THR A 403 21.88 14.20 5.48
CA THR A 403 22.04 14.79 6.82
C THR A 403 20.80 15.54 7.33
N GLY A 404 19.63 15.28 6.76
CA GLY A 404 18.36 15.80 7.27
C GLY A 404 17.82 14.97 8.43
N GLU A 405 16.57 15.25 8.78
CA GLU A 405 15.88 14.70 9.95
C GLU A 405 14.59 13.97 9.52
N ILE A 406 14.34 12.81 10.12
CA ILE A 406 13.00 12.20 10.17
C ILE A 406 12.48 12.42 11.58
N LEU A 407 11.44 13.24 11.72
CA LEU A 407 10.84 13.63 12.98
C LEU A 407 9.52 12.87 13.19
N VAL A 408 9.40 12.19 14.32
CA VAL A 408 8.15 11.58 14.78
C VAL A 408 7.54 12.46 15.87
N GLY A 409 6.40 13.08 15.57
CA GLY A 409 5.66 13.92 16.50
C GLY A 409 4.99 13.14 17.63
N GLY A 410 4.54 13.86 18.66
CA GLY A 410 3.82 13.25 19.78
C GLY A 410 2.45 12.72 19.35
N GLY A 411 2.23 11.41 19.52
CA GLY A 411 1.02 10.72 19.04
C GLY A 411 1.12 10.18 17.61
N ASP A 412 2.21 10.50 16.89
CA ASP A 412 2.46 9.97 15.56
C ASP A 412 3.17 8.62 15.61
N THR A 413 3.03 7.85 14.53
CA THR A 413 3.76 6.60 14.34
C THR A 413 4.36 6.59 12.95
N ILE A 414 5.69 6.48 12.85
CA ILE A 414 6.37 6.28 11.57
C ILE A 414 7.00 4.89 11.56
N VAL A 415 6.64 4.10 10.54
CA VAL A 415 7.28 2.81 10.26
C VAL A 415 8.22 2.99 9.07
N ILE A 416 9.51 2.71 9.24
CA ILE A 416 10.49 2.80 8.17
C ILE A 416 10.75 1.41 7.60
N ALA A 417 10.45 1.26 6.32
CA ALA A 417 10.70 0.07 5.52
C ALA A 417 11.72 0.41 4.42
N ALA A 418 13.01 0.19 4.72
CA ALA A 418 14.13 0.49 3.83
C ALA A 418 15.17 -0.63 3.85
N GLY A 419 16.06 -0.67 2.86
CA GLY A 419 17.21 -1.58 2.87
C GLY A 419 18.34 -1.07 3.75
N GLU A 420 18.58 0.24 3.72
CA GLU A 420 19.64 0.88 4.47
C GLU A 420 19.28 2.34 4.81
N ILE A 421 19.72 2.81 5.98
CA ILE A 421 19.66 4.21 6.41
C ILE A 421 21.08 4.70 6.70
N THR A 422 21.48 5.82 6.11
CA THR A 422 22.82 6.41 6.28
C THR A 422 22.78 7.92 6.49
N GLY A 423 23.53 8.43 7.47
CA GLY A 423 23.76 9.86 7.70
C GLY A 423 22.55 10.69 8.17
N THR A 424 21.35 10.11 8.23
CA THR A 424 20.10 10.78 8.62
C THR A 424 19.92 10.76 10.14
N THR A 425 19.36 11.83 10.70
CA THR A 425 18.96 11.89 12.11
C THR A 425 17.51 11.42 12.25
N LEU A 426 17.22 10.58 13.22
CA LEU A 426 15.89 10.07 13.53
C LEU A 426 15.46 10.60 14.90
N ASP A 427 14.55 11.56 14.91
CA ASP A 427 14.12 12.26 16.12
C ASP A 427 12.73 11.79 16.52
N VAL A 428 12.57 11.41 17.79
CA VAL A 428 11.32 10.86 18.33
C VAL A 428 10.87 11.72 19.51
N ALA A 429 9.74 12.39 19.35
CA ALA A 429 9.12 13.15 20.42
C ALA A 429 8.49 12.24 21.47
N ALA A 430 8.32 12.79 22.67
CA ALA A 430 7.51 12.19 23.73
C ALA A 430 6.14 11.78 23.20
N GLY A 431 5.78 10.50 23.39
CA GLY A 431 4.55 9.90 22.88
C GLY A 431 4.55 9.52 21.39
N GLY A 432 5.63 9.76 20.65
CA GLY A 432 5.82 9.29 19.27
C GLY A 432 6.40 7.86 19.21
N VAL A 433 6.10 7.15 18.12
CA VAL A 433 6.60 5.78 17.87
C VAL A 433 7.36 5.71 16.55
N LEU A 434 8.64 5.37 16.62
CA LEU A 434 9.45 5.05 15.45
C LEU A 434 9.68 3.55 15.38
N ALA A 435 9.20 2.90 14.33
CA ALA A 435 9.46 1.49 14.08
C ALA A 435 10.47 1.28 12.96
N LEU A 436 11.52 0.51 13.25
CA LEU A 436 12.57 0.12 12.32
C LEU A 436 12.35 -1.36 11.96
N GLY A 437 11.70 -1.58 10.82
CA GLY A 437 11.20 -2.88 10.41
C GLY A 437 11.74 -3.33 9.05
N PRO A 438 11.70 -4.65 8.77
CA PRO A 438 11.95 -5.14 7.43
C PRO A 438 10.84 -4.71 6.47
N ILE A 439 11.12 -4.72 5.16
CA ILE A 439 10.09 -4.51 4.14
C ILE A 439 9.27 -5.80 4.02
N ASP A 440 8.04 -5.81 4.53
CA ASP A 440 7.11 -6.92 4.34
C ASP A 440 6.64 -6.97 2.87
N PRO A 441 6.89 -8.07 2.13
CA PRO A 441 6.51 -8.15 0.73
C PRO A 441 5.01 -8.42 0.59
N LEU A 442 4.36 -7.70 -0.32
CA LEU A 442 3.04 -8.07 -0.79
C LEU A 442 3.14 -9.44 -1.50
N TYR A 443 2.38 -10.43 -1.01
CA TYR A 443 2.20 -11.78 -1.60
C TYR A 443 3.18 -12.91 -1.23
N GLY A 444 4.09 -12.75 -0.26
CA GLY A 444 4.78 -13.91 0.35
C GLY A 444 5.67 -14.76 -0.59
N VAL A 445 6.03 -14.24 -1.78
CA VAL A 445 6.90 -14.93 -2.76
C VAL A 445 8.38 -14.53 -2.62
N PHE A 446 8.67 -13.48 -1.83
CA PHE A 446 10.03 -12.96 -1.63
C PHE A 446 10.40 -12.96 -0.15
N SER A 447 11.69 -13.13 0.15
CA SER A 447 12.22 -12.95 1.50
C SER A 447 12.20 -11.47 1.84
N ALA A 448 11.69 -11.11 3.02
CA ALA A 448 11.76 -9.74 3.53
C ALA A 448 13.22 -9.27 3.51
N THR A 449 13.47 -8.07 2.95
CA THR A 449 14.84 -7.54 2.92
C THR A 449 15.16 -6.98 4.32
N PRO A 450 16.23 -7.44 4.97
CA PRO A 450 16.62 -6.91 6.27
C PRO A 450 17.06 -5.44 6.18
N LEU A 451 16.67 -4.64 7.16
CA LEU A 451 17.09 -3.24 7.29
C LEU A 451 18.52 -3.16 7.86
N THR A 452 19.37 -2.30 7.30
CA THR A 452 20.67 -1.95 7.89
C THR A 452 20.69 -0.51 8.39
N VAL A 453 21.14 -0.28 9.62
CA VAL A 453 21.32 1.06 10.19
C VAL A 453 22.80 1.33 10.38
N ASP A 454 23.34 2.25 9.58
CA ASP A 454 24.76 2.59 9.61
C ASP A 454 25.18 3.35 10.88
N SER A 455 26.47 3.30 11.19
CA SER A 455 27.09 4.00 12.32
C SER A 455 26.97 5.53 12.28
N SER A 456 26.75 6.11 11.11
CA SER A 456 26.52 7.55 10.95
C SER A 456 25.10 8.01 11.34
N VAL A 457 24.17 7.08 11.56
CA VAL A 457 22.79 7.40 11.96
C VAL A 457 22.75 7.75 13.45
N VAL A 458 22.10 8.86 13.76
CA VAL A 458 21.81 9.30 15.14
C VAL A 458 20.32 9.15 15.38
N LEU A 459 19.96 8.47 16.46
CA LEU A 459 18.59 8.36 16.94
C LEU A 459 18.46 9.21 18.20
N ASN A 460 17.49 10.10 18.26
CA ASN A 460 17.37 11.08 19.32
C ASN A 460 15.98 11.01 19.96
N PHE A 461 15.95 10.93 21.28
CA PHE A 461 14.72 11.18 22.03
C PHE A 461 14.63 12.67 22.36
N LEU A 462 13.53 13.31 21.97
CA LEU A 462 13.29 14.72 22.23
C LEU A 462 12.61 14.92 23.59
N ASN A 463 12.85 16.08 24.21
CA ASN A 463 12.33 16.39 25.54
C ASN A 463 10.80 16.41 25.60
N ASP A 464 10.28 16.01 26.76
CA ASP A 464 8.85 15.90 27.07
C ASP A 464 8.20 17.29 27.26
N SER A 465 7.72 17.89 26.17
CA SER A 465 7.02 19.18 26.18
C SER A 465 5.50 19.01 26.41
N GLY A 466 5.11 18.22 27.41
CA GLY A 466 3.71 18.06 27.83
C GLY A 466 2.89 17.08 26.97
N ALA A 467 3.53 16.02 26.47
CA ALA A 467 2.89 15.03 25.61
C ALA A 467 1.97 14.08 26.42
N ALA A 468 0.90 13.61 25.77
CA ALA A 468 0.02 12.60 26.33
C ALA A 468 0.73 11.24 26.39
N THR A 469 0.37 10.40 27.36
CA THR A 469 0.76 8.99 27.37
C THR A 469 0.27 8.35 26.08
N PHE A 470 1.19 7.81 25.29
CA PHE A 470 0.85 7.11 24.07
C PHE A 470 -0.02 5.87 24.38
N SER A 471 -0.94 5.56 23.45
CA SER A 471 -1.91 4.47 23.58
C SER A 471 -1.71 3.46 22.46
N GLY A 472 -1.76 2.17 22.74
CA GLY A 472 -1.63 1.14 21.71
C GLY A 472 -0.88 -0.08 22.20
N GLY A 473 -0.35 -0.86 21.26
CA GLY A 473 0.34 -2.10 21.56
C GLY A 473 1.62 -1.93 22.35
N TYR A 474 2.42 -0.97 21.91
CA TYR A 474 3.72 -0.65 22.50
C TYR A 474 3.60 0.13 23.83
N ALA A 475 2.37 0.33 24.33
CA ALA A 475 2.03 1.11 25.53
C ALA A 475 2.89 0.70 26.73
N ASP A 476 3.35 1.68 27.50
CA ASP A 476 4.00 1.39 28.77
C ASP A 476 2.93 0.89 29.74
N THR A 477 3.22 -0.20 30.45
CA THR A 477 2.36 -0.69 31.54
C THR A 477 2.27 0.30 32.71
N LEU A 478 3.20 1.26 32.79
CA LEU A 478 3.33 2.25 33.85
C LEU A 478 2.94 3.68 33.41
N ALA A 479 2.43 3.83 32.18
CA ALA A 479 1.95 5.08 31.60
C ALA A 479 2.98 6.24 31.65
N GLN A 480 4.26 5.95 31.38
CA GLN A 480 5.30 6.95 31.19
C GLN A 480 5.15 7.71 29.85
N THR A 481 5.69 8.92 29.77
CA THR A 481 5.51 9.88 28.68
C THR A 481 6.68 9.94 27.67
N GLY A 482 7.61 8.97 27.66
CA GLY A 482 8.75 8.99 26.74
C GLY A 482 8.44 8.51 25.31
N GLY A 483 9.41 8.67 24.42
CA GLY A 483 9.35 8.18 23.05
C GLY A 483 9.58 6.67 22.97
N VAL A 484 9.14 6.06 21.86
CA VAL A 484 9.32 4.61 21.61
C VAL A 484 10.09 4.39 20.33
N ILE A 485 11.16 3.60 20.41
CA ILE A 485 11.82 3.03 19.23
C ILE A 485 11.60 1.52 19.24
N VAL A 486 10.97 1.01 18.18
CA VAL A 486 10.73 -0.42 17.99
C VAL A 486 11.79 -0.96 17.03
N ILE A 487 12.54 -1.97 17.47
CA ILE A 487 13.62 -2.60 16.72
C ILE A 487 13.20 -4.04 16.44
N THR A 488 12.66 -4.30 15.25
CA THR A 488 12.08 -5.61 14.94
C THR A 488 13.13 -6.59 14.43
N SER A 489 13.83 -6.26 13.34
CA SER A 489 14.79 -7.18 12.69
C SER A 489 15.78 -6.48 11.74
N PRO A 490 16.54 -5.46 12.16
CA PRO A 490 17.65 -5.00 11.34
C PRO A 490 18.72 -6.10 11.22
N ALA A 491 19.30 -6.29 10.04
CA ALA A 491 20.44 -7.20 9.85
C ALA A 491 21.66 -6.74 10.63
N VAL A 492 21.89 -5.43 10.66
CA VAL A 492 22.94 -4.78 11.46
C VAL A 492 22.38 -3.46 11.99
N PHE A 493 22.49 -3.26 13.30
CA PHE A 493 22.23 -1.98 13.96
C PHE A 493 23.54 -1.41 14.50
N SER A 494 23.99 -0.27 13.97
CA SER A 494 25.23 0.41 14.40
C SER A 494 25.05 1.88 14.79
N GLY A 495 23.82 2.40 14.72
CA GLY A 495 23.51 3.79 15.07
C GLY A 495 23.75 4.13 16.54
N THR A 496 23.79 5.44 16.83
CA THR A 496 23.96 5.96 18.20
C THR A 496 22.66 6.57 18.71
N ILE A 497 22.24 6.18 19.92
CA ILE A 497 21.07 6.73 20.60
C ILE A 497 21.52 7.88 21.51
N MET A 498 20.91 9.04 21.34
CA MET A 498 21.13 10.23 22.13
C MET A 498 19.91 10.55 23.00
N ASN A 499 20.18 11.21 24.13
CA ASN A 499 19.15 11.69 25.05
C ASN A 499 18.19 10.60 25.58
N PHE A 500 18.64 9.34 25.63
CA PHE A 500 17.84 8.26 26.21
C PHE A 500 17.60 8.56 27.69
N ALA A 501 16.36 8.85 28.06
CA ALA A 501 15.96 9.31 29.39
C ALA A 501 14.91 8.37 30.01
N PRO A 502 14.71 8.44 31.35
CA PRO A 502 13.62 7.70 31.99
C PRO A 502 12.27 7.99 31.33
N GLY A 503 11.56 6.94 30.92
CA GLY A 503 10.30 7.01 30.17
C GLY A 503 10.45 6.58 28.71
N ASP A 504 11.62 6.79 28.11
CA ASP A 504 11.92 6.33 26.75
C ASP A 504 12.14 4.83 26.73
N ARG A 505 11.72 4.17 25.64
CA ARG A 505 11.75 2.71 25.53
C ARG A 505 12.28 2.24 24.18
N LEU A 506 13.11 1.20 24.25
CA LEU A 506 13.52 0.39 23.11
C LEU A 506 12.77 -0.93 23.17
N ILE A 507 11.92 -1.23 22.20
CA ILE A 507 11.12 -2.45 22.19
C ILE A 507 11.68 -3.42 21.16
N PHE A 508 11.75 -4.70 21.51
CA PHE A 508 12.28 -5.75 20.64
C PHE A 508 11.23 -6.85 20.41
N PRO A 509 10.21 -6.58 19.57
CA PRO A 509 9.13 -7.53 19.33
C PRO A 509 9.67 -8.83 18.73
N GLY A 510 9.12 -9.95 19.16
CA GLY A 510 9.51 -11.28 18.66
C GLY A 510 10.79 -11.87 19.28
N LEU A 511 11.44 -11.16 20.21
CA LEU A 511 12.49 -11.72 21.06
C LEU A 511 11.94 -12.10 22.42
N SER A 512 12.32 -13.28 22.89
CA SER A 512 12.00 -13.81 24.21
C SER A 512 13.24 -13.88 25.11
N GLY A 513 13.04 -13.73 26.42
CA GLY A 513 14.14 -13.83 27.40
C GLY A 513 15.19 -12.73 27.23
N LEU A 514 14.75 -11.48 27.02
CA LEU A 514 15.64 -10.35 26.85
C LEU A 514 16.57 -10.15 28.06
N THR A 515 17.83 -9.90 27.76
CA THR A 515 18.91 -9.72 28.72
C THR A 515 19.80 -8.56 28.29
N LEU A 516 20.40 -7.90 29.28
CA LEU A 516 21.38 -6.84 29.08
C LEU A 516 22.78 -7.35 29.42
N LEU A 517 23.71 -7.15 28.50
CA LEU A 517 25.11 -7.55 28.62
C LEU A 517 26.00 -6.30 28.43
N ASN A 518 27.23 -6.35 28.96
CA ASN A 518 28.26 -5.32 28.76
C ASN A 518 27.77 -3.88 29.01
N VAL A 519 26.93 -3.68 30.02
CA VAL A 519 26.37 -2.36 30.37
C VAL A 519 27.47 -1.44 30.91
N THR A 520 27.66 -0.31 30.26
CA THR A 520 28.59 0.77 30.65
C THR A 520 27.83 2.08 30.84
N ALA A 521 28.48 3.25 30.75
CA ALA A 521 27.79 4.55 30.78
C ALA A 521 27.32 5.01 29.39
N THR A 522 27.85 4.42 28.31
CA THR A 522 27.61 4.88 26.93
C THR A 522 27.25 3.74 25.97
N HIS A 523 27.10 2.52 26.48
CA HIS A 523 26.99 1.32 25.67
C HIS A 523 26.37 0.19 26.49
N PHE A 524 25.51 -0.59 25.86
CA PHE A 524 25.04 -1.89 26.35
C PHE A 524 24.69 -2.79 25.17
N VAL A 525 24.63 -4.10 25.42
CA VAL A 525 24.20 -5.10 24.46
C VAL A 525 22.86 -5.67 24.92
N VAL A 526 21.88 -5.70 24.01
CA VAL A 526 20.59 -6.34 24.21
C VAL A 526 20.63 -7.71 23.55
N ALA A 527 20.36 -8.78 24.28
CA ALA A 527 20.34 -10.13 23.74
C ALA A 527 19.02 -10.83 24.08
N GLY A 528 18.46 -11.57 23.12
CA GLY A 528 17.22 -12.32 23.29
C GLY A 528 17.14 -13.47 22.28
N THR A 529 16.13 -14.31 22.40
CA THR A 529 15.95 -15.49 21.56
C THR A 529 14.75 -15.29 20.64
N ASP A 530 14.95 -15.41 19.33
CA ASP A 530 13.85 -15.31 18.37
C ASP A 530 12.93 -16.54 18.40
N ALA A 531 11.86 -16.51 17.60
CA ALA A 531 10.90 -17.59 17.50
C ALA A 531 11.48 -18.92 17.00
N LEU A 532 12.67 -18.91 16.39
CA LEU A 532 13.39 -20.10 15.92
C LEU A 532 14.37 -20.63 16.97
N GLY A 533 14.46 -19.98 18.14
CA GLY A 533 15.40 -20.32 19.20
C GLY A 533 16.83 -19.84 18.93
N VAL A 534 17.03 -18.93 17.98
CA VAL A 534 18.35 -18.34 17.70
C VAL A 534 18.54 -17.09 18.57
N THR A 535 19.70 -16.98 19.21
CA THR A 535 20.05 -15.78 19.98
C THR A 535 20.38 -14.63 19.03
N GLN A 536 19.62 -13.56 19.12
CA GLN A 536 19.89 -12.28 18.48
C GLN A 536 20.57 -11.34 19.47
N SER A 537 21.44 -10.46 18.99
CA SER A 537 22.14 -9.49 19.84
C SER A 537 22.32 -8.15 19.14
N PHE A 538 21.94 -7.07 19.83
CA PHE A 538 22.00 -5.70 19.34
C PHE A 538 22.99 -4.93 20.19
N THR A 539 24.01 -4.36 19.54
CA THR A 539 24.93 -3.43 20.19
C THR A 539 24.31 -2.04 20.17
N ILE A 540 24.02 -1.50 21.35
CA ILE A 540 23.41 -0.20 21.51
C ILE A 540 24.46 0.76 22.07
N ASN A 541 24.91 1.69 21.22
CA ASN A 541 25.66 2.85 21.69
C ASN A 541 24.64 3.91 22.11
N ALA A 542 24.56 4.19 23.41
CA ALA A 542 23.55 5.11 23.93
C ALA A 542 24.14 6.02 25.00
N SER A 543 23.89 7.32 24.93
CA SER A 543 24.15 8.24 26.05
C SER A 543 22.89 8.37 26.91
N TYR A 544 22.99 8.07 28.20
CA TYR A 544 21.92 8.30 29.17
C TYR A 544 22.40 9.07 30.41
N PRO A 545 21.48 9.74 31.14
CA PRO A 545 21.83 10.56 32.30
C PRO A 545 22.64 9.81 33.36
N LEU A 546 23.61 10.51 33.96
CA LEU A 546 24.38 9.99 35.09
C LEU A 546 23.44 9.58 36.24
N GLY A 547 23.69 8.40 36.79
CA GLY A 547 22.85 7.85 37.86
C GLY A 547 21.61 7.11 37.36
N THR A 548 21.50 6.80 36.07
CA THR A 548 20.52 5.85 35.53
C THR A 548 21.20 4.56 35.03
N LEU A 549 20.44 3.45 35.00
CA LEU A 549 20.88 2.17 34.43
C LEU A 549 19.78 1.61 33.52
N PRO A 550 20.15 0.97 32.40
CA PRO A 550 19.20 0.22 31.59
C PRO A 550 18.70 -1.00 32.36
N PHE A 551 17.42 -1.33 32.17
CA PHE A 551 16.80 -2.56 32.67
C PHE A 551 15.88 -3.14 31.59
N VAL A 552 15.54 -4.42 31.73
CA VAL A 552 14.59 -5.10 30.85
C VAL A 552 13.21 -5.10 31.50
N GLY A 553 12.20 -4.61 30.78
CA GLY A 553 10.79 -4.63 31.14
C GLY A 553 9.96 -5.41 30.13
N MET A 554 8.64 -5.20 30.19
CA MET A 554 7.69 -5.64 29.18
C MET A 554 6.72 -4.50 28.88
N ASP A 555 6.35 -4.36 27.61
CA ASP A 555 5.30 -3.45 27.20
C ASP A 555 3.90 -4.03 27.50
N ALA A 556 2.84 -3.30 27.12
CA ALA A 556 1.46 -3.72 27.32
C ALA A 556 1.05 -4.95 26.47
N GLN A 557 1.79 -5.27 25.41
CA GLN A 557 1.60 -6.47 24.59
C GLN A 557 2.42 -7.67 25.08
N GLY A 558 3.33 -7.46 26.04
CA GLY A 558 4.23 -8.47 26.57
C GLY A 558 5.50 -8.63 25.75
N ASP A 559 5.77 -7.74 24.79
CA ASP A 559 7.06 -7.66 24.13
C ASP A 559 8.08 -7.11 25.12
N GLY A 560 9.30 -7.64 25.08
CA GLY A 560 10.32 -7.16 25.99
C GLY A 560 10.89 -5.82 25.54
N GLU A 561 11.11 -4.96 26.52
CA GLU A 561 11.60 -3.60 26.33
C GLU A 561 12.86 -3.33 27.15
N VAL A 562 13.63 -2.35 26.71
CA VAL A 562 14.71 -1.74 27.48
C VAL A 562 14.34 -0.31 27.79
N SER A 563 14.38 0.03 29.07
CA SER A 563 14.12 1.38 29.59
C SER A 563 15.17 1.75 30.64
N LEU A 564 15.11 2.98 31.14
CA LEU A 564 16.02 3.49 32.16
C LEU A 564 15.35 3.59 33.52
N ARG A 565 16.11 3.21 34.55
CA ARG A 565 15.74 3.39 35.96
C ARG A 565 16.84 4.12 36.73
N ASP A 566 16.52 4.69 37.89
CA ASP A 566 17.53 5.24 38.80
C ASP A 566 18.50 4.12 39.25
N ALA A 567 19.79 4.31 38.97
CA ALA A 567 20.88 3.41 39.32
C ALA A 567 21.09 3.27 40.83
N ASN A 568 20.63 4.27 41.59
CA ASN A 568 20.80 4.38 43.02
C ASN A 568 19.52 4.11 43.81
N ALA A 569 18.41 3.80 43.12
CA ALA A 569 17.24 3.25 43.77
C ALA A 569 17.64 1.98 44.52
N ARG A 570 17.69 2.06 45.86
CA ARG A 570 18.05 0.94 46.71
C ARG A 570 17.00 0.76 47.78
N ILE A 571 16.56 -0.48 47.90
CA ILE A 571 15.86 -0.93 49.10
C ILE A 571 16.93 -1.45 50.05
N PHE A 572 16.90 -0.95 51.28
CA PHE A 572 17.70 -1.42 52.38
C PHE A 572 16.82 -2.19 53.37
N ILE A 573 17.40 -3.21 53.97
CA ILE A 573 16.81 -4.00 55.05
C ILE A 573 17.89 -4.12 56.13
N ASN A 574 17.62 -3.57 57.31
CA ASN A 574 18.57 -3.49 58.42
C ASN A 574 19.91 -2.83 58.02
N GLY A 575 19.85 -1.80 57.17
CA GLY A 575 21.04 -1.07 56.69
C GLY A 575 21.89 -1.81 55.64
N LEU A 576 21.52 -3.04 55.26
CA LEU A 576 22.11 -3.77 54.13
C LEU A 576 21.25 -3.60 52.88
N SER A 577 21.84 -3.66 51.68
CA SER A 577 21.02 -3.72 50.47
C SER A 577 20.15 -4.97 50.50
N ALA A 578 18.86 -4.84 50.15
CA ALA A 578 17.88 -5.92 50.23
C ALA A 578 18.33 -7.19 49.47
N SER A 579 19.05 -7.03 48.35
CA SER A 579 19.64 -8.14 47.58
C SER A 579 20.68 -8.98 48.34
N SER A 580 21.21 -8.45 49.45
CA SER A 580 22.19 -9.12 50.33
C SER A 580 21.67 -9.30 51.76
N ALA A 581 20.41 -8.93 52.01
CA ALA A 581 19.80 -9.04 53.33
C ALA A 581 19.21 -10.43 53.55
N VAL A 582 19.12 -10.84 54.82
CA VAL A 582 18.40 -12.04 55.25
C VAL A 582 17.48 -11.62 56.37
N LEU A 583 16.20 -11.95 56.26
CA LEU A 583 15.23 -11.78 57.34
C LEU A 583 15.18 -13.05 58.18
N ILE A 584 14.99 -12.90 59.48
CA ILE A 584 14.83 -14.01 60.41
C ILE A 584 13.45 -13.91 61.02
N ALA A 585 12.69 -15.01 61.00
CA ALA A 585 11.33 -15.05 61.50
C ALA A 585 11.06 -16.27 62.36
N GLN A 586 10.22 -16.13 63.39
CA GLN A 586 9.70 -17.28 64.14
C GLN A 586 8.38 -17.82 63.52
N PRO A 587 8.25 -19.14 63.27
CA PRO A 587 7.02 -19.73 62.73
C PRO A 587 5.80 -19.48 63.63
N GLY A 588 4.69 -19.07 63.04
CA GLY A 588 3.42 -18.81 63.72
C GLY A 588 3.36 -17.52 64.53
N VAL A 589 4.44 -16.73 64.57
CA VAL A 589 4.51 -15.46 65.32
C VAL A 589 4.47 -14.29 64.36
N ALA A 590 3.53 -13.38 64.60
CA ALA A 590 3.46 -12.09 63.91
C ALA A 590 4.57 -11.18 64.47
N GLN A 591 5.48 -10.74 63.60
CA GLN A 591 6.61 -9.88 63.99
C GLN A 591 6.80 -8.72 63.01
N PRO A 592 7.27 -7.55 63.47
CA PRO A 592 7.63 -6.46 62.58
C PRO A 592 8.73 -6.91 61.61
N VAL A 593 8.77 -6.35 60.42
CA VAL A 593 9.89 -6.52 59.47
C VAL A 593 10.87 -5.38 59.68
N PRO A 594 11.97 -5.56 60.43
CA PRO A 594 12.82 -4.44 60.83
C PRO A 594 13.63 -3.86 59.66
N GLY A 595 13.82 -2.55 59.72
CA GLY A 595 14.87 -1.84 58.96
C GLY A 595 14.63 -1.68 57.47
N PHE A 596 13.38 -1.75 56.99
CA PHE A 596 13.05 -1.39 55.62
C PHE A 596 13.22 0.12 55.39
N ASP A 597 14.02 0.47 54.39
CA ASP A 597 14.17 1.85 53.93
C ASP A 597 14.35 1.87 52.40
N VAL A 598 13.56 2.69 51.72
CA VAL A 598 13.65 2.92 50.28
C VAL A 598 14.34 4.25 50.06
N LEU A 599 15.58 4.20 49.56
CA LEU A 599 16.32 5.40 49.19
C LEU A 599 16.13 5.69 47.70
N LEU A 600 15.54 6.85 47.41
CA LEU A 600 15.42 7.43 46.07
C LEU A 600 16.24 8.72 46.02
N ARG A 601 17.15 8.89 45.05
CA ARG A 601 17.97 10.10 44.94
C ARG A 601 17.25 11.26 44.24
N SER A 602 16.26 10.95 43.41
CA SER A 602 15.40 11.95 42.76
C SER A 602 13.95 11.50 42.80
N TRP A 603 13.09 12.29 43.46
CA TRP A 603 11.63 12.11 43.48
C TRP A 603 10.97 13.35 42.89
N SER A 604 10.09 13.17 41.91
CA SER A 604 9.45 14.25 41.14
C SER A 604 7.99 14.49 41.52
N GLY A 605 7.53 14.01 42.68
CA GLY A 605 6.15 14.21 43.14
C GLY A 605 5.18 13.09 42.79
N GLN A 606 5.62 12.05 42.06
CA GLN A 606 4.78 10.93 41.64
C GLN A 606 4.59 9.88 42.76
N PRO A 607 3.43 9.20 42.83
CA PRO A 607 3.21 8.12 43.77
C PRO A 607 4.16 6.95 43.50
N ILE A 608 4.63 6.33 44.57
CA ILE A 608 5.51 5.17 44.55
C ILE A 608 4.69 3.97 44.99
N SER A 609 4.87 2.85 44.31
CA SER A 609 4.20 1.62 44.67
C SER A 609 5.18 0.46 44.75
N LEU A 610 5.06 -0.32 45.82
CA LEU A 610 5.79 -1.55 46.03
C LEU A 610 4.82 -2.68 46.28
N THR A 611 4.95 -3.75 45.51
CA THR A 611 4.29 -5.02 45.77
C THR A 611 5.23 -5.92 46.55
N LEU A 612 4.77 -6.36 47.70
CA LEU A 612 5.46 -7.27 48.60
C LEU A 612 4.73 -8.61 48.54
N ALA A 613 5.45 -9.68 48.24
CA ALA A 613 4.89 -11.03 48.17
C ALA A 613 5.77 -12.00 48.95
N VAL A 614 5.15 -12.88 49.72
CA VAL A 614 5.81 -13.96 50.45
C VAL A 614 5.33 -15.30 49.92
N SER A 615 6.23 -16.29 49.85
CA SER A 615 5.92 -17.57 49.22
C SER A 615 5.13 -18.51 50.13
N HIS A 616 5.36 -18.44 51.44
CA HIS A 616 4.78 -19.35 52.42
C HIS A 616 4.20 -18.67 53.66
N GLY A 617 4.51 -17.41 53.95
CA GLY A 617 3.96 -16.65 55.07
C GLY A 617 2.82 -15.71 54.68
N VAL A 618 2.52 -14.75 55.56
CA VAL A 618 1.59 -13.65 55.31
C VAL A 618 2.16 -12.32 55.81
N LEU A 619 1.76 -11.24 55.16
CA LEU A 619 2.09 -9.85 55.44
C LEU A 619 0.82 -9.10 55.89
N ALA A 620 0.95 -8.15 56.80
CA ALA A 620 -0.12 -7.24 57.20
C ALA A 620 0.45 -5.86 57.54
N GLU A 621 -0.30 -4.80 57.22
CA GLU A 621 -0.13 -3.50 57.89
C GLU A 621 -0.58 -3.59 59.35
N ALA A 622 -0.13 -2.68 60.20
CA ALA A 622 -0.55 -2.63 61.60
C ALA A 622 -2.09 -2.53 61.73
N GLY A 623 -2.73 -3.60 62.22
CA GLY A 623 -4.19 -3.72 62.35
C GLY A 623 -4.93 -4.06 61.04
N GLY A 624 -4.19 -4.35 59.96
CA GLY A 624 -4.72 -4.73 58.65
C GLY A 624 -4.99 -6.23 58.51
N THR A 625 -5.48 -6.62 57.33
CA THR A 625 -5.75 -8.03 56.99
C THR A 625 -4.45 -8.72 56.54
N ALA A 626 -4.19 -9.91 57.06
CA ALA A 626 -3.02 -10.70 56.67
C ALA A 626 -3.21 -11.34 55.28
N VAL A 627 -2.25 -11.13 54.39
CA VAL A 627 -2.27 -11.56 52.98
C VAL A 627 -0.89 -12.05 52.52
N ALA A 628 -0.83 -13.00 51.60
CA ALA A 628 0.45 -13.47 51.06
C ALA A 628 1.13 -12.46 50.11
N GLN A 629 0.34 -11.53 49.57
CA GLN A 629 0.81 -10.45 48.71
C GLN A 629 0.03 -9.17 49.02
N MET A 630 0.75 -8.05 49.12
CA MET A 630 0.16 -6.73 49.28
C MET A 630 0.87 -5.70 48.42
N THR A 631 0.15 -4.66 48.03
CA THR A 631 0.71 -3.52 47.30
C THR A 631 0.57 -2.28 48.17
N LEU A 632 1.71 -1.70 48.53
CA LEU A 632 1.80 -0.39 49.17
C LEU A 632 1.81 0.67 48.08
N VAL A 633 1.00 1.71 48.22
CA VAL A 633 0.97 2.87 47.33
C VAL A 633 1.09 4.11 48.20
N ALA A 634 2.18 4.84 48.03
CA ALA A 634 2.49 6.00 48.85
C ALA A 634 2.72 7.23 47.99
N ALA A 635 2.22 8.38 48.44
CA ALA A 635 2.40 9.64 47.74
C ALA A 635 3.84 10.18 47.78
N SER A 636 4.72 9.64 48.63
CA SER A 636 6.12 10.08 48.76
C SER A 636 7.01 8.96 49.32
N PRO A 637 8.35 9.04 49.15
CA PRO A 637 9.27 8.05 49.71
C PRO A 637 9.17 7.96 51.24
N THR A 638 8.97 9.09 51.91
CA THR A 638 8.82 9.15 53.38
C THR A 638 7.56 8.42 53.84
N ALA A 639 6.44 8.57 53.12
CA ALA A 639 5.21 7.84 53.43
C ALA A 639 5.38 6.33 53.20
N LEU A 640 6.03 5.94 52.11
CA LEU A 640 6.33 4.54 51.82
C LEU A 640 7.18 3.90 52.92
N ASN A 641 8.21 4.61 53.38
CA ASN A 641 9.06 4.15 54.47
C ASN A 641 8.29 4.00 55.79
N ALA A 642 7.29 4.85 56.05
CA ALA A 642 6.43 4.70 57.22
C ALA A 642 5.55 3.45 57.11
N ASP A 643 4.95 3.20 55.94
CA ASP A 643 4.12 2.02 55.69
C ASP A 643 4.96 0.73 55.80
N LEU A 644 6.16 0.74 55.22
CA LEU A 644 7.10 -0.38 55.32
C LEU A 644 7.60 -0.63 56.75
N ALA A 645 7.83 0.42 57.54
CA ALA A 645 8.23 0.27 58.94
C ALA A 645 7.11 -0.31 59.83
N ALA A 646 5.85 -0.15 59.42
CA ALA A 646 4.68 -0.71 60.11
C ALA A 646 4.32 -2.14 59.66
N LEU A 647 5.07 -2.71 58.71
CA LEU A 647 4.80 -4.02 58.13
C LEU A 647 5.05 -5.15 59.13
N ILE A 648 4.08 -6.06 59.23
CA ILE A 648 4.13 -7.26 60.06
C ILE A 648 4.20 -8.48 59.16
N TYR A 649 5.17 -9.36 59.40
CA TYR A 649 5.30 -10.66 58.75
C TYR A 649 4.98 -11.79 59.74
N THR A 650 4.19 -12.76 59.29
CA THR A 650 3.88 -13.99 60.03
C THR A 650 4.23 -15.19 59.16
N ALA A 651 5.22 -15.98 59.58
CA ALA A 651 5.54 -17.24 58.92
C ALA A 651 4.51 -18.32 59.26
N ASN A 652 4.16 -19.17 58.29
CA ASN A 652 3.29 -20.32 58.55
C ASN A 652 4.01 -21.36 59.43
N THR A 653 3.24 -22.07 60.26
CA THR A 653 3.76 -23.15 61.10
C THR A 653 4.24 -24.32 60.24
N GLY A 654 5.45 -24.83 60.50
CA GLY A 654 6.04 -25.96 59.77
C GLY A 654 6.87 -25.61 58.53
N VAL A 655 6.99 -24.33 58.18
CA VAL A 655 7.89 -23.85 57.12
C VAL A 655 9.32 -23.73 57.65
N VAL A 656 10.34 -24.04 56.83
CA VAL A 656 11.77 -23.93 57.21
C VAL A 656 12.48 -22.73 56.57
N ALA A 657 11.94 -22.21 55.47
CA ALA A 657 12.41 -21.01 54.78
C ALA A 657 11.26 -20.39 53.98
N ASP A 658 11.30 -19.08 53.81
CA ASP A 658 10.38 -18.34 52.97
C ASP A 658 11.17 -17.31 52.14
N THR A 659 10.52 -16.64 51.20
CA THR A 659 11.14 -15.60 50.37
C THR A 659 10.18 -14.44 50.28
N LEU A 660 10.66 -13.26 50.68
CA LEU A 660 9.99 -11.99 50.47
C LEU A 660 10.46 -11.41 49.13
N THR A 661 9.57 -11.39 48.15
CA THR A 661 9.77 -10.73 46.87
C THR A 661 9.21 -9.31 46.97
N ILE A 662 10.05 -8.33 46.63
CA ILE A 662 9.70 -6.91 46.57
C ILE A 662 9.79 -6.51 45.10
N SER A 663 8.68 -6.09 44.53
CA SER A 663 8.64 -5.55 43.18
C SER A 663 8.02 -4.16 43.16
N SER A 664 8.26 -3.40 42.10
CA SER A 664 7.58 -2.13 41.88
C SER A 664 6.89 -2.09 40.53
N ASN A 665 5.69 -1.54 40.54
CA ASN A 665 4.90 -1.16 39.36
C ASN A 665 4.69 0.37 39.34
N SER A 666 5.64 1.13 39.89
CA SER A 666 5.62 2.59 39.81
C SER A 666 6.53 3.08 38.69
N ALA A 667 6.13 4.16 38.02
CA ALA A 667 6.91 4.79 36.97
C ALA A 667 8.31 5.26 37.44
N LEU A 668 8.53 5.42 38.75
CA LEU A 668 9.82 5.81 39.34
C LEU A 668 10.79 4.63 39.55
N LEU A 669 10.25 3.42 39.75
CA LEU A 669 11.03 2.21 40.02
C LEU A 669 10.67 1.08 39.02
N PRO A 670 10.59 1.36 37.71
CA PRO A 670 10.08 0.40 36.75
C PRO A 670 10.96 -0.86 36.73
N GLY A 671 10.31 -2.03 36.68
CA GLY A 671 11.00 -3.33 36.63
C GLY A 671 11.83 -3.68 37.87
N LEU A 672 11.66 -2.98 39.00
CA LEU A 672 12.30 -3.37 40.25
C LEU A 672 11.74 -4.73 40.70
N SER A 673 12.62 -5.70 40.94
CA SER A 673 12.30 -6.99 41.54
C SER A 673 13.50 -7.45 42.36
N ILE A 674 13.29 -7.67 43.66
CA ILE A 674 14.31 -8.11 44.62
C ILE A 674 13.71 -9.26 45.42
N SER A 675 14.43 -10.38 45.52
CA SER A 675 14.07 -11.46 46.42
C SER A 675 14.97 -11.43 47.65
N VAL A 676 14.35 -11.47 48.82
CA VAL A 676 14.99 -11.46 50.14
C VAL A 676 14.68 -12.78 50.82
N PRO A 677 15.67 -13.63 51.12
CA PRO A 677 15.44 -14.86 51.85
C PRO A 677 14.98 -14.57 53.28
N VAL A 678 13.99 -15.34 53.73
CA VAL A 678 13.49 -15.35 55.11
C VAL A 678 13.81 -16.71 55.71
N VAL A 679 14.65 -16.73 56.74
CA VAL A 679 15.07 -17.97 57.43
C VAL A 679 14.29 -18.12 58.72
N MET A 680 13.82 -19.34 58.99
CA MET A 680 13.03 -19.61 60.18
C MET A 680 13.92 -19.91 61.38
N ASN A 681 13.70 -19.19 62.47
CA ASN A 681 14.29 -19.52 63.76
C ASN A 681 13.39 -20.53 64.48
N ASN A 682 13.71 -21.81 64.34
CA ASN A 682 12.97 -22.92 64.93
C ASN A 682 13.35 -23.22 66.40
N ALA A 683 14.09 -22.34 67.07
CA ALA A 683 14.37 -22.50 68.50
C ALA A 683 13.04 -22.43 69.29
N GLY A 684 12.62 -23.57 69.83
CA GLY A 684 11.37 -23.73 70.57
C GLY A 684 11.37 -23.01 71.92
N GLY A 685 11.21 -21.68 71.89
CA GLY A 685 11.02 -20.84 73.07
C GLY A 685 10.29 -19.56 72.68
N THR A 686 9.24 -19.21 73.41
CA THR A 686 8.49 -17.97 73.21
C THR A 686 9.29 -16.81 73.80
N VAL A 687 9.77 -15.88 72.96
CA VAL A 687 10.35 -14.61 73.44
C VAL A 687 9.29 -13.53 73.28
N THR A 688 8.65 -13.13 74.39
CA THR A 688 7.81 -11.94 74.45
C THR A 688 8.68 -10.73 74.82
N GLY A 689 9.07 -9.92 73.83
CA GLY A 689 9.64 -8.59 74.00
C GLY A 689 10.87 -8.30 73.13
N TYR A 690 10.76 -7.29 72.26
CA TYR A 690 11.92 -6.59 71.69
C TYR A 690 12.34 -5.50 72.69
N PHE A 691 13.57 -5.57 73.22
CA PHE A 691 14.15 -4.51 74.04
C PHE A 691 15.49 -4.07 73.45
N GLY A 692 15.67 -2.75 73.30
CA GLY A 692 16.96 -2.09 73.07
C GLY A 692 17.09 -1.37 71.72
N ASP A 693 17.61 -0.14 71.77
CA ASP A 693 18.04 0.63 70.60
C ASP A 693 19.05 -0.13 69.72
N ALA A 694 19.11 0.29 68.46
CA ALA A 694 19.89 -0.30 67.37
C ALA A 694 21.28 -0.84 67.80
N GLY A 695 21.43 -2.17 67.76
CA GLY A 695 22.76 -2.82 67.70
C GLY A 695 23.05 -3.95 68.68
N GLN A 696 22.14 -4.37 69.56
CA GLN A 696 22.38 -5.50 70.47
C GLN A 696 21.45 -6.68 70.19
N ILE A 697 22.02 -7.77 69.66
CA ILE A 697 21.36 -9.06 69.48
C ILE A 697 21.86 -9.99 70.58
N SER A 698 21.00 -10.41 71.50
CA SER A 698 21.31 -11.54 72.40
C SER A 698 20.80 -12.82 71.76
N LEU A 699 21.70 -13.78 71.54
CA LEU A 699 21.37 -15.09 70.98
C LEU A 699 20.96 -16.04 72.12
N PHE A 700 19.84 -16.74 71.95
CA PHE A 700 19.46 -17.86 72.80
C PHE A 700 19.71 -19.16 72.05
N THR A 701 20.56 -20.02 72.62
CA THR A 701 20.78 -21.40 72.16
C THR A 701 20.72 -22.31 73.37
N ASP A 702 19.92 -23.38 73.29
CA ASP A 702 19.83 -24.45 74.29
C ASP A 702 19.68 -23.97 75.75
N ASN A 703 18.71 -23.09 76.01
CA ASN A 703 18.40 -22.55 77.34
C ASN A 703 19.54 -21.76 78.03
N ILE A 704 20.58 -21.35 77.29
CA ILE A 704 21.65 -20.50 77.82
C ILE A 704 21.63 -19.15 77.10
N MET A 705 21.40 -18.06 77.86
CA MET A 705 21.62 -16.69 77.37
C MET A 705 23.13 -16.40 77.42
N THR A 706 23.73 -16.11 76.26
CA THR A 706 25.11 -15.59 76.18
C THR A 706 25.06 -14.12 75.78
N PRO A 707 25.18 -13.17 76.73
CA PRO A 707 25.15 -11.75 76.39
C PRO A 707 26.44 -11.37 75.65
N THR A 708 26.32 -10.98 74.38
CA THR A 708 27.41 -10.30 73.66
C THR A 708 27.47 -8.85 74.12
N GLN A 709 28.31 -8.62 75.14
CA GLN A 709 28.77 -7.33 75.69
C GLN A 709 27.69 -6.26 75.99
N GLY A 710 27.31 -6.20 77.26
CA GLY A 710 26.55 -5.11 77.87
C GLY A 710 25.82 -5.62 79.10
N GLN A 711 26.20 -5.18 80.30
CA GLN A 711 25.52 -5.61 81.52
C GLN A 711 24.18 -4.87 81.66
N ALA A 712 23.07 -5.59 81.55
CA ALA A 712 21.76 -5.10 82.02
C ALA A 712 21.81 -4.95 83.55
N ALA A 713 21.18 -3.90 84.09
CA ALA A 713 21.15 -3.67 85.52
C ALA A 713 20.29 -4.75 86.24
N PRO A 714 20.60 -5.13 87.49
CA PRO A 714 19.82 -6.13 88.21
C PRO A 714 18.36 -5.68 88.42
N GLY A 715 17.40 -6.41 87.83
CA GLY A 715 15.96 -6.17 87.97
C GLY A 715 15.20 -5.93 86.66
N GLU A 716 15.88 -5.87 85.52
CA GLU A 716 15.29 -5.47 84.24
C GLU A 716 14.84 -6.66 83.34
N VAL A 717 14.99 -7.90 83.81
CA VAL A 717 14.57 -9.10 83.07
C VAL A 717 13.62 -9.94 83.93
N VAL A 718 12.36 -10.04 83.51
CA VAL A 718 11.38 -11.00 84.04
C VAL A 718 11.10 -12.01 82.93
N VAL A 719 11.56 -13.25 83.12
CA VAL A 719 11.19 -14.40 82.29
C VAL A 719 10.01 -15.09 82.99
N THR A 720 8.83 -15.10 82.36
CA THR A 720 7.69 -15.91 82.82
C THR A 720 7.29 -16.92 81.76
N GLY A 721 7.52 -18.20 82.06
CA GLY A 721 7.20 -19.34 81.19
C GLY A 721 8.03 -20.57 81.57
N ALA A 722 7.47 -21.77 81.38
CA ALA A 722 8.01 -23.05 81.85
C ALA A 722 9.37 -23.43 81.27
#